data_AF-A0A2H5P6A6-F1
#
_entry.id   AF-A0A2H5P6A6-F1
#
_cell.length_a   1.000
_cell.length_b   1.000
_cell.length_c   1.000
_cell.angle_alpha   90.00
_cell.angle_beta   90.00
_cell.angle_gamma   90.00
#
_symmetry.space_group_name_H-M   'P 1'
#
loop_
_entity.id
_entity.type
_entity.pdbx_description
1 polymer ?
#
loop_
_entity_poly.entity_id
_entity_poly.type
_entity_poly.pdbx_seq_one_letter_code
_entity_poly.pdbx_strand_id
1 'polypeptide(L)'
;MGASLLPSSLAILCVWFLFPAGLAVASITRHYKFDIKMQNVTRLCHTKSIITVNGQFPGPRIVAREGDRLIIKVVNHVPNNISIHWHGIRQLLSGWADGPAYITQCPIQTGQSYVYNFTISGQRGTLFWHAHISWLRATVYGPLVIFPKRGVPYPFPKPYKEVPIIFGEWFNADTEAIINQSLQTGAGPNVSDAYTINGLPGPLYNCSAKDTFKLKVKPGKTYLLRLINAALNDELFFSIANHTVTVVDVDAIYMKPFQTDILLITPGQTTNILLKTKPSYPNATFLMSARPYATGQGTFDNSTVAGILEYEAPTKHPRSSTVSIKKLPLMKPTLPALNDTAFAFNYTTRLRSLANAQFPANVPQTVDKRFFFTVGLGTNPCPKNQTCQGPNNSTKFAASVNNFSFILPSTALLQAHFFGQNGVYTTDFPSTPLIKFNYTGTPPNNTSVMNGTKAVVLPFNTTVELVMQDTSILGAESHPLHLHGFNFFVVGQGFGNYDPRKDRKNFNLIDPVERNTVGVPSGGWVAIRFRADNPGVWFMHCHFEVHISWGLKMAWIVLDGNLPNQKLPPPPADLPNQMGRSHLLPSAILKAMFLALFAMWILPEPALAKHARVTRHYKFNIEMKNVRRLCQTKSIVTVNGQFPGPRIIAREGDRLLIKVVNHVKHGVRQLRSGWADGPAYITQCPIQTGQSYVYNFRVTGQRGTLFWHAHISWLRATLYGPIVILPKRHASYPFPQPFKEVPMIFGEWWKADTEKIINQALQTGAAPNISDAFTINGLPGPLYNCSAKDTFKLKVKPGKTYLLRMINAALNDELFFSIANHTLTVVETDAVYVKPIKTKVVLITPGQTTNVLLKAKHKSPNASFLIAARPYATGPASFDNTTTAGVLEYEQPNNANKNKKLPLLKPALPKFNDTNFAMQFSKKIRSLANAKFPAKVPRKVDRLFFFTVGLGLSPCPQNQTCQGPNNTMLAASVNNVSFAQPNVALLQAHFFNKSKGVYTTDFPANPPFKFNYTGTPPSNIMVSSGTRAVALPFNASVEVVMQDTSIIGAESHPLHLHGFNFFVVGQGFGNFDPSKDPAKFNLVDPAERNTVGVPSGGWVAIRFLADNPVHTSWGLKMAWIVTDGKGPKQKLPPPPSDLPKC
;
A
#
# COMPACT_ATOMS: atom_id res chain seq x y z
N MET A 1 43.23 72.96 10.35
CA MET A 1 41.89 72.46 9.97
C MET A 1 42.10 71.35 8.94
N GLY A 2 41.56 70.14 9.03
CA GLY A 2 40.87 69.46 10.15
C GLY A 2 40.46 68.02 9.77
N ALA A 3 40.58 67.08 10.74
CA ALA A 3 39.94 65.74 10.90
C ALA A 3 39.70 64.76 9.71
N SER A 4 39.77 63.42 9.87
CA SER A 4 40.39 62.54 10.89
C SER A 4 40.29 61.03 10.49
N LEU A 5 41.05 60.16 11.19
CA LEU A 5 40.89 58.69 11.36
C LEU A 5 41.42 57.70 10.27
N LEU A 6 41.63 56.47 10.76
CA LEU A 6 42.51 55.35 10.33
C LEU A 6 41.90 54.02 10.89
N PRO A 7 42.53 52.81 10.85
CA PRO A 7 43.43 52.14 9.88
C PRO A 7 42.95 50.70 9.53
N SER A 8 43.77 49.87 8.85
CA SER A 8 44.22 48.53 9.33
C SER A 8 44.97 47.71 8.25
N SER A 9 45.76 46.71 8.66
CA SER A 9 46.72 45.95 7.82
C SER A 9 46.81 44.46 8.21
N LEU A 10 47.53 43.65 7.41
CA LEU A 10 47.63 42.19 7.54
C LEU A 10 48.47 41.71 8.74
N ALA A 11 48.07 40.60 9.35
CA ALA A 11 48.91 39.70 10.15
C ALA A 11 48.35 38.26 10.10
N ILE A 12 49.21 37.26 10.35
CA ILE A 12 48.87 35.82 10.34
C ILE A 12 48.94 35.26 11.76
N LEU A 13 48.00 34.39 12.15
CA LEU A 13 48.22 33.44 13.25
C LEU A 13 47.40 32.16 13.06
N CYS A 14 48.00 31.00 13.37
CA CYS A 14 47.33 29.69 13.34
C CYS A 14 46.75 29.34 14.72
N VAL A 15 45.51 28.85 14.77
CA VAL A 15 44.94 28.18 15.95
C VAL A 15 44.18 26.92 15.48
N TRP A 16 44.51 25.77 16.09
CA TRP A 16 43.79 24.52 15.84
C TRP A 16 42.39 24.55 16.47
N PHE A 17 41.37 24.10 15.73
CA PHE A 17 40.11 23.66 16.33
C PHE A 17 39.67 22.30 15.77
N LEU A 18 39.40 21.38 16.69
CA LEU A 18 39.07 19.98 16.41
C LEU A 18 37.69 19.85 15.77
N PHE A 19 37.58 19.10 14.67
CA PHE A 19 36.31 18.64 14.13
C PHE A 19 35.69 17.57 15.06
N PRO A 20 34.45 17.74 15.54
CA PRO A 20 33.69 16.64 16.13
C PRO A 20 33.23 15.71 14.98
N ALA A 21 33.90 14.57 14.82
CA ALA A 21 33.57 13.60 13.78
C ALA A 21 32.21 12.94 14.03
N GLY A 22 31.17 13.42 13.32
CA GLY A 22 29.78 12.95 13.40
C GLY A 22 29.53 11.57 12.80
N LEU A 23 30.21 10.55 13.31
CA LEU A 23 30.04 9.09 13.13
C LEU A 23 29.08 8.63 12.01
N ALA A 24 29.65 8.19 10.89
CA ALA A 24 28.98 7.22 10.03
C ALA A 24 28.82 5.88 10.79
N VAL A 25 27.60 5.31 10.81
CA VAL A 25 27.31 4.06 11.53
C VAL A 25 27.18 2.90 10.53
N ALA A 26 28.15 1.99 10.56
CA ALA A 26 28.26 0.89 9.60
C ALA A 26 27.28 -0.28 9.86
N SER A 27 26.97 -1.00 8.77
CA SER A 27 26.39 -2.36 8.77
C SER A 27 27.46 -3.40 9.14
N ILE A 28 27.05 -4.54 9.70
CA ILE A 28 27.94 -5.63 10.13
C ILE A 28 27.55 -6.93 9.43
N THR A 29 28.54 -7.71 8.96
CA THR A 29 28.33 -9.11 8.55
C THR A 29 28.43 -10.02 9.78
N ARG A 30 27.47 -10.93 9.97
CA ARG A 30 27.45 -11.93 11.06
C ARG A 30 27.59 -13.33 10.48
N HIS A 31 28.40 -14.14 11.13
CA HIS A 31 28.63 -15.54 10.77
C HIS A 31 27.97 -16.46 11.79
N TYR A 32 27.30 -17.51 11.30
CA TYR A 32 26.73 -18.58 12.10
C TYR A 32 27.10 -19.94 11.48
N LYS A 33 27.24 -20.97 12.33
CA LYS A 33 27.40 -22.36 11.91
C LYS A 33 26.30 -23.21 12.55
N PHE A 34 25.61 -23.97 11.71
CA PHE A 34 24.55 -24.90 12.06
C PHE A 34 25.02 -26.32 11.71
N ASP A 35 25.44 -27.07 12.71
CA ASP A 35 25.71 -28.50 12.59
C ASP A 35 24.43 -29.27 12.90
N ILE A 36 23.83 -29.85 11.88
CA ILE A 36 22.60 -30.65 12.01
C ILE A 36 22.99 -32.05 12.47
N LYS A 37 22.54 -32.48 13.65
CA LYS A 37 22.91 -33.77 14.25
C LYS A 37 21.78 -34.41 15.05
N MET A 38 21.82 -35.73 15.19
CA MET A 38 20.95 -36.46 16.12
C MET A 38 21.29 -36.10 17.57
N GLN A 39 20.26 -36.05 18.41
CA GLN A 39 20.37 -35.79 19.85
C GLN A 39 19.23 -36.50 20.57
N ASN A 40 19.54 -37.28 21.62
CA ASN A 40 18.53 -37.91 22.45
C ASN A 40 17.86 -36.86 23.34
N VAL A 41 16.53 -36.84 23.36
CA VAL A 41 15.70 -35.94 24.18
C VAL A 41 14.57 -36.74 24.83
N THR A 42 14.38 -36.52 26.12
CA THR A 42 13.33 -37.15 26.95
C THR A 42 12.21 -36.17 27.24
N ARG A 43 10.94 -36.55 27.00
CA ARG A 43 9.71 -35.84 27.40
C ARG A 43 8.61 -36.85 27.66
N LEU A 44 7.64 -36.53 28.54
CA LEU A 44 6.50 -37.42 28.83
C LEU A 44 6.94 -38.85 29.25
N CYS A 45 8.07 -38.98 29.97
CA CYS A 45 8.80 -40.24 30.23
C CYS A 45 9.43 -40.95 29.01
N HIS A 46 9.08 -40.62 27.76
CA HIS A 46 9.65 -41.23 26.57
C HIS A 46 10.95 -40.53 26.14
N THR A 47 11.96 -41.32 25.75
CA THR A 47 13.21 -40.80 25.16
C THR A 47 13.30 -41.25 23.71
N LYS A 48 13.48 -40.32 22.79
CA LYS A 48 13.81 -40.62 21.39
C LYS A 48 14.98 -39.78 20.90
N SER A 49 15.64 -40.26 19.86
CA SER A 49 16.63 -39.47 19.13
C SER A 49 15.91 -38.55 18.14
N ILE A 50 16.24 -37.26 18.15
CA ILE A 50 15.66 -36.26 17.24
C ILE A 50 16.75 -35.50 16.50
N ILE A 51 16.41 -34.97 15.33
CA ILE A 51 17.31 -34.09 14.58
C ILE A 51 17.31 -32.72 15.29
N THR A 52 18.51 -32.19 15.55
CA THR A 52 18.71 -30.89 16.21
C THR A 52 19.76 -30.06 15.49
N VAL A 53 19.75 -28.76 15.76
CA VAL A 53 20.82 -27.85 15.33
C VAL A 53 21.73 -27.59 16.52
N ASN A 54 23.02 -27.86 16.37
CA ASN A 54 24.05 -27.69 17.40
C ASN A 54 23.74 -28.45 18.71
N GLY A 55 22.90 -29.50 18.68
CA GLY A 55 22.48 -30.25 19.86
C GLY A 55 21.39 -29.59 20.70
N GLN A 56 20.67 -28.59 20.18
CA GLN A 56 19.69 -27.80 20.92
C GLN A 56 18.27 -28.05 20.38
N PHE A 57 17.33 -28.26 21.31
CA PHE A 57 15.89 -28.32 21.05
C PHE A 57 15.11 -27.49 22.10
N PRO A 58 14.44 -26.38 21.71
CA PRO A 58 14.51 -25.73 20.40
C PRO A 58 15.94 -25.28 20.03
N GLY A 59 16.17 -25.06 18.74
CA GLY A 59 17.48 -24.73 18.18
C GLY A 59 18.01 -23.33 18.53
N PRO A 60 19.28 -23.04 18.18
CA PRO A 60 19.99 -21.84 18.59
C PRO A 60 19.36 -20.54 18.06
N ARG A 61 19.35 -19.53 18.93
CA ARG A 61 18.86 -18.18 18.61
C ARG A 61 19.84 -17.42 17.71
N ILE A 62 19.39 -17.06 16.51
CA ILE A 62 20.06 -16.05 15.66
C ILE A 62 19.73 -14.65 16.18
N VAL A 63 20.72 -13.74 16.14
CA VAL A 63 20.59 -12.36 16.63
C VAL A 63 21.22 -11.38 15.64
N ALA A 64 20.39 -10.50 15.07
CA ALA A 64 20.79 -9.56 14.03
C ALA A 64 20.23 -8.15 14.29
N ARG A 65 20.60 -7.18 13.45
CA ARG A 65 19.94 -5.87 13.30
C ARG A 65 19.40 -5.70 11.90
N GLU A 66 18.37 -4.87 11.76
CA GLU A 66 17.94 -4.35 10.47
C GLU A 66 19.13 -3.69 9.73
N GLY A 67 19.52 -4.25 8.58
CA GLY A 67 20.67 -3.83 7.79
C GLY A 67 21.96 -4.63 8.02
N ASP A 68 21.99 -5.59 8.96
CA ASP A 68 23.10 -6.56 9.05
C ASP A 68 23.01 -7.60 7.92
N ARG A 69 24.16 -8.08 7.46
CA ARG A 69 24.26 -9.24 6.54
C ARG A 69 24.47 -10.52 7.35
N LEU A 70 23.73 -11.57 7.04
CA LEU A 70 23.91 -12.90 7.63
C LEU A 70 24.61 -13.83 6.64
N ILE A 71 25.55 -14.62 7.16
CA ILE A 71 26.17 -15.77 6.51
C ILE A 71 25.99 -16.95 7.47
N ILE A 72 25.11 -17.89 7.14
CA ILE A 72 24.92 -19.11 7.92
C ILE A 72 25.40 -20.32 7.12
N LYS A 73 26.46 -20.98 7.56
CA LYS A 73 26.87 -22.28 7.02
C LYS A 73 26.10 -23.38 7.73
N VAL A 74 25.23 -24.07 6.99
CA VAL A 74 24.56 -25.29 7.45
C VAL A 74 25.39 -26.49 6.99
N VAL A 75 25.65 -27.45 7.88
CA VAL A 75 26.36 -28.71 7.62
C VAL A 75 25.48 -29.85 8.08
N ASN A 76 25.18 -30.80 7.19
CA ASN A 76 24.29 -31.91 7.50
C ASN A 76 25.09 -33.16 7.94
N HIS A 77 24.94 -33.58 9.19
CA HIS A 77 25.55 -34.80 9.74
C HIS A 77 24.52 -35.90 10.06
N VAL A 78 23.26 -35.76 9.63
CA VAL A 78 22.20 -36.77 9.80
C VAL A 78 21.91 -37.47 8.47
N PRO A 79 21.43 -38.73 8.47
CA PRO A 79 21.12 -39.46 7.22
C PRO A 79 19.94 -38.86 6.44
N ASN A 80 19.09 -38.06 7.09
CA ASN A 80 17.98 -37.36 6.45
C ASN A 80 18.49 -36.19 5.59
N ASN A 81 17.84 -35.96 4.45
CA ASN A 81 18.01 -34.73 3.67
C ASN A 81 17.51 -33.51 4.46
N ILE A 82 18.26 -32.41 4.46
CA ILE A 82 17.92 -31.19 5.24
C ILE A 82 17.91 -29.95 4.34
N SER A 83 16.95 -29.06 4.52
CA SER A 83 17.05 -27.66 4.08
C SER A 83 16.48 -26.73 5.15
N ILE A 84 17.00 -25.51 5.27
CA ILE A 84 16.60 -24.57 6.33
C ILE A 84 15.93 -23.34 5.69
N HIS A 85 14.65 -23.13 5.98
CA HIS A 85 13.93 -21.91 5.61
C HIS A 85 14.04 -20.84 6.70
N TRP A 86 14.28 -19.61 6.25
CA TRP A 86 14.41 -18.42 7.09
C TRP A 86 13.06 -17.71 7.17
N HIS A 87 12.10 -18.33 7.85
CA HIS A 87 10.67 -17.99 7.78
C HIS A 87 10.39 -16.49 7.87
N GLY A 88 9.81 -15.96 6.80
CA GLY A 88 9.41 -14.56 6.68
C GLY A 88 10.55 -13.58 6.32
N ILE A 89 11.81 -14.01 6.20
CA ILE A 89 12.87 -13.15 5.66
C ILE A 89 12.54 -12.82 4.19
N ARG A 90 12.60 -11.55 3.81
CA ARG A 90 12.20 -11.09 2.47
C ARG A 90 13.15 -11.50 1.32
N GLN A 91 14.27 -12.17 1.61
CA GLN A 91 15.24 -12.71 0.63
C GLN A 91 15.54 -11.82 -0.59
N LEU A 92 15.66 -10.50 -0.41
CA LEU A 92 15.73 -9.55 -1.53
C LEU A 92 17.01 -9.77 -2.35
N LEU A 93 16.84 -10.23 -3.60
CA LEU A 93 17.91 -10.70 -4.50
C LEU A 93 18.71 -11.90 -3.96
N SER A 94 18.17 -12.66 -3.00
CA SER A 94 18.83 -13.82 -2.36
C SER A 94 17.95 -15.08 -2.35
N GLY A 95 17.09 -15.27 -3.35
CA GLY A 95 16.16 -16.42 -3.43
C GLY A 95 16.83 -17.80 -3.35
N TRP A 96 18.07 -17.95 -3.83
CA TRP A 96 18.86 -19.18 -3.65
C TRP A 96 19.06 -19.55 -2.17
N ALA A 97 19.06 -18.56 -1.28
CA ALA A 97 19.19 -18.72 0.17
C ALA A 97 17.83 -18.75 0.90
N ASP A 98 16.72 -19.01 0.21
CA ASP A 98 15.38 -19.03 0.83
C ASP A 98 15.11 -20.30 1.67
N GLY A 99 15.46 -21.49 1.16
CA GLY A 99 15.39 -22.75 1.91
C GLY A 99 14.37 -23.85 1.52
N PRO A 100 13.24 -23.61 0.82
CA PRO A 100 12.28 -24.69 0.51
C PRO A 100 12.84 -25.72 -0.46
N ALA A 101 12.81 -26.99 -0.04
CA ALA A 101 13.29 -28.11 -0.84
C ALA A 101 12.52 -28.25 -2.16
N TYR A 102 13.25 -28.42 -3.26
CA TYR A 102 12.74 -28.54 -4.63
C TYR A 102 11.98 -27.30 -5.16
N ILE A 103 11.99 -26.18 -4.43
CA ILE A 103 11.48 -24.90 -4.94
C ILE A 103 12.63 -23.93 -5.22
N THR A 104 13.48 -23.62 -4.24
CA THR A 104 14.64 -22.71 -4.47
C THR A 104 16.00 -23.41 -4.49
N GLN A 105 16.10 -24.61 -3.93
CA GLN A 105 17.30 -25.43 -3.90
C GLN A 105 16.95 -26.92 -3.83
N CYS A 106 17.89 -27.80 -4.18
CA CYS A 106 17.82 -29.18 -3.71
C CYS A 106 18.17 -29.26 -2.21
N PRO A 107 17.80 -30.35 -1.51
CA PRO A 107 18.19 -30.54 -0.12
C PRO A 107 19.70 -30.67 0.06
N ILE A 108 20.20 -30.27 1.22
CA ILE A 108 21.56 -30.54 1.69
C ILE A 108 21.61 -32.01 2.10
N GLN A 109 22.25 -32.84 1.29
CA GLN A 109 22.45 -34.27 1.56
C GLN A 109 23.40 -34.51 2.74
N THR A 110 23.42 -35.73 3.27
CA THR A 110 24.34 -36.19 4.31
C THR A 110 25.80 -35.86 3.97
N GLY A 111 26.54 -35.29 4.92
CA GLY A 111 27.93 -34.86 4.75
C GLY A 111 28.12 -33.54 3.98
N GLN A 112 27.09 -33.02 3.31
CA GLN A 112 27.16 -31.78 2.53
C GLN A 112 26.95 -30.53 3.40
N SER A 113 27.29 -29.38 2.83
CA SER A 113 27.09 -28.08 3.47
C SER A 113 26.73 -26.98 2.49
N TYR A 114 25.90 -26.02 2.90
CA TYR A 114 25.48 -24.87 2.09
C TYR A 114 25.52 -23.57 2.91
N VAL A 115 25.89 -22.46 2.27
CA VAL A 115 26.03 -21.14 2.89
C VAL A 115 24.89 -20.20 2.50
N TYR A 116 23.94 -20.03 3.42
CA TYR A 116 22.86 -19.07 3.31
C TYR A 116 23.40 -17.64 3.54
N ASN A 117 23.38 -16.79 2.51
CA ASN A 117 23.96 -15.45 2.50
C ASN A 117 22.93 -14.39 2.06
N PHE A 118 22.41 -13.58 3.00
CA PHE A 118 21.36 -12.58 2.74
C PHE A 118 21.46 -11.37 3.68
N THR A 119 20.82 -10.25 3.33
CA THR A 119 20.87 -9.00 4.12
C THR A 119 19.48 -8.59 4.62
N ILE A 120 19.34 -8.41 5.94
CA ILE A 120 18.04 -8.15 6.58
C ILE A 120 17.55 -6.75 6.23
N SER A 121 16.53 -6.68 5.38
CA SER A 121 16.11 -5.43 4.73
C SER A 121 14.69 -5.01 5.15
N GLY A 122 14.61 -4.00 6.02
CA GLY A 122 13.34 -3.40 6.46
C GLY A 122 12.61 -4.10 7.60
N GLN A 123 13.08 -5.26 8.06
CA GLN A 123 12.43 -6.09 9.08
C GLN A 123 13.06 -5.85 10.46
N ARG A 124 12.26 -5.96 11.54
CA ARG A 124 12.68 -5.74 12.93
C ARG A 124 11.64 -6.30 13.90
N GLY A 125 12.04 -7.08 14.91
CA GLY A 125 11.11 -7.82 15.76
C GLY A 125 11.55 -9.26 15.92
N THR A 126 10.64 -10.21 15.73
CA THR A 126 10.92 -11.66 15.80
C THR A 126 10.47 -12.35 14.51
N LEU A 127 11.34 -13.20 13.98
CA LEU A 127 11.02 -14.27 13.04
C LEU A 127 11.54 -15.59 13.63
N PHE A 128 11.48 -16.67 12.86
CA PHE A 128 12.13 -17.93 13.20
C PHE A 128 12.76 -18.56 11.95
N TRP A 129 13.48 -19.65 12.14
CA TRP A 129 13.99 -20.50 11.08
C TRP A 129 13.55 -21.95 11.39
N HIS A 130 13.40 -22.79 10.37
CA HIS A 130 13.03 -24.20 10.54
C HIS A 130 13.48 -25.07 9.37
N ALA A 131 13.44 -26.40 9.54
CA ALA A 131 13.57 -27.33 8.42
C ALA A 131 12.39 -27.18 7.45
N HIS A 132 12.65 -27.14 6.14
CA HIS A 132 11.64 -26.99 5.09
C HIS A 132 11.70 -28.16 4.10
N ILE A 133 11.59 -29.35 4.70
CA ILE A 133 11.48 -30.65 4.05
C ILE A 133 10.83 -31.62 5.05
N SER A 134 9.72 -32.25 4.62
CA SER A 134 8.94 -33.20 5.43
C SER A 134 8.53 -32.66 6.81
N TRP A 135 8.22 -33.52 7.77
CA TRP A 135 7.74 -33.14 9.11
C TRP A 135 8.85 -32.72 10.09
N LEU A 136 10.09 -32.56 9.61
CA LEU A 136 11.26 -32.18 10.41
C LEU A 136 11.13 -30.84 11.16
N ARG A 137 10.18 -29.98 10.77
CA ARG A 137 9.80 -28.79 11.54
C ARG A 137 9.33 -29.10 12.97
N ALA A 138 8.94 -30.34 13.30
CA ALA A 138 8.63 -30.74 14.67
C ALA A 138 9.82 -30.66 15.65
N THR A 139 11.06 -30.69 15.13
CA THR A 139 12.29 -30.76 15.95
C THR A 139 13.36 -29.74 15.53
N VAL A 140 13.43 -29.41 14.24
CA VAL A 140 14.42 -28.50 13.67
C VAL A 140 13.81 -27.12 13.47
N TYR A 141 13.81 -26.30 14.52
CA TYR A 141 13.40 -24.88 14.48
C TYR A 141 14.12 -24.04 15.55
N GLY A 142 14.21 -22.72 15.34
CA GLY A 142 14.74 -21.81 16.34
C GLY A 142 14.49 -20.31 16.06
N PRO A 143 14.65 -19.43 17.07
CA PRO A 143 14.22 -18.04 16.97
C PRO A 143 15.25 -17.16 16.23
N LEU A 144 14.76 -16.26 15.38
CA LEU A 144 15.54 -15.27 14.63
C LEU A 144 15.16 -13.86 15.13
N VAL A 145 15.98 -13.31 16.03
CA VAL A 145 15.72 -12.02 16.68
C VAL A 145 16.37 -10.89 15.89
N ILE A 146 15.56 -9.94 15.43
CA ILE A 146 16.01 -8.77 14.66
C ILE A 146 15.82 -7.51 15.50
N PHE A 147 16.91 -6.90 15.94
CA PHE A 147 16.87 -5.61 16.62
C PHE A 147 16.76 -4.43 15.64
N PRO A 148 16.26 -3.26 16.08
CA PRO A 148 16.38 -2.01 15.32
C PRO A 148 17.84 -1.66 14.96
N LYS A 149 18.01 -0.80 13.96
CA LYS A 149 19.30 -0.17 13.62
C LYS A 149 19.98 0.43 14.86
N ARG A 150 21.31 0.38 14.91
CA ARG A 150 22.10 0.96 16.02
C ARG A 150 21.78 2.46 16.15
N GLY A 151 21.36 2.89 17.33
CA GLY A 151 20.89 4.26 17.60
C GLY A 151 19.39 4.51 17.39
N VAL A 152 18.64 3.60 16.75
CA VAL A 152 17.18 3.69 16.62
C VAL A 152 16.51 3.00 17.83
N PRO A 153 15.68 3.69 18.63
CA PRO A 153 14.94 3.07 19.72
C PRO A 153 13.73 2.27 19.22
N TYR A 154 13.17 1.44 20.10
CA TYR A 154 11.85 0.85 19.90
C TYR A 154 10.76 1.94 19.85
N PRO A 155 9.62 1.72 19.16
CA PRO A 155 8.45 2.62 19.19
C PRO A 155 7.67 2.60 20.52
N PHE A 156 8.15 1.83 21.50
CA PHE A 156 7.63 1.69 22.85
C PHE A 156 8.79 1.76 23.86
N PRO A 157 8.54 2.04 25.15
CA PRO A 157 9.60 2.10 26.16
C PRO A 157 10.45 0.82 26.20
N LYS A 158 11.78 0.97 26.29
CA LYS A 158 12.71 -0.16 26.26
C LYS A 158 12.37 -1.18 27.37
N PRO A 159 12.18 -2.48 27.03
CA PRO A 159 11.88 -3.50 28.02
C PRO A 159 13.07 -3.75 28.97
N TYR A 160 12.77 -4.22 30.18
CA TYR A 160 13.75 -4.65 31.17
C TYR A 160 14.48 -5.92 30.74
N LYS A 161 13.76 -6.88 30.15
CA LYS A 161 14.29 -8.13 29.60
C LYS A 161 13.42 -8.58 28.42
N GLU A 162 14.02 -9.31 27.49
CA GLU A 162 13.35 -9.91 26.34
C GLU A 162 13.47 -11.45 26.43
N VAL A 163 12.39 -12.19 26.16
CA VAL A 163 12.33 -13.65 26.37
C VAL A 163 11.55 -14.34 25.23
N PRO A 164 12.15 -15.28 24.49
CA PRO A 164 11.43 -16.13 23.54
C PRO A 164 10.43 -17.07 24.23
N ILE A 165 9.27 -17.25 23.60
CA ILE A 165 8.21 -18.19 23.99
C ILE A 165 7.83 -18.93 22.70
N ILE A 166 8.40 -20.11 22.49
CA ILE A 166 8.19 -20.88 21.25
C ILE A 166 7.21 -22.01 21.53
N PHE A 167 6.06 -21.99 20.88
CA PHE A 167 5.13 -23.11 20.86
C PHE A 167 5.57 -24.13 19.82
N GLY A 168 5.42 -25.42 20.13
CA GLY A 168 5.72 -26.52 19.23
C GLY A 168 5.10 -27.81 19.76
N GLU A 169 4.87 -28.78 18.88
CA GLU A 169 4.31 -30.09 19.24
C GLU A 169 5.41 -31.08 19.63
N TRP A 170 5.08 -32.04 20.47
CA TRP A 170 5.88 -33.22 20.76
C TRP A 170 5.11 -34.48 20.36
N PHE A 171 5.76 -35.34 19.60
CA PHE A 171 5.31 -36.66 19.23
C PHE A 171 6.26 -37.68 19.88
N ASN A 172 5.75 -38.72 20.52
CA ASN A 172 6.55 -39.81 21.06
C ASN A 172 7.06 -40.75 19.95
N ALA A 173 6.25 -40.94 18.89
CA ALA A 173 6.66 -41.62 17.67
C ALA A 173 7.57 -40.74 16.78
N ASP A 174 8.16 -41.32 15.74
CA ASP A 174 8.87 -40.58 14.70
C ASP A 174 7.89 -39.86 13.76
N THR A 175 8.14 -38.58 13.50
CA THR A 175 7.28 -37.73 12.67
C THR A 175 7.40 -38.05 11.19
N GLU A 176 8.56 -38.55 10.75
CA GLU A 176 8.72 -39.01 9.37
C GLU A 176 7.93 -40.31 9.13
N ALA A 177 7.94 -41.25 10.09
CA ALA A 177 7.08 -42.42 10.05
C ALA A 177 5.57 -42.05 10.01
N ILE A 178 5.12 -41.11 10.85
CA ILE A 178 3.72 -40.65 10.88
C ILE A 178 3.27 -40.12 9.50
N ILE A 179 4.03 -39.23 8.87
CA ILE A 179 3.60 -38.65 7.59
C ILE A 179 3.72 -39.64 6.43
N ASN A 180 4.73 -40.51 6.43
CA ASN A 180 4.83 -41.58 5.44
C ASN A 180 3.63 -42.54 5.53
N GLN A 181 3.20 -42.91 6.75
CA GLN A 181 2.00 -43.72 6.95
C GLN A 181 0.74 -43.00 6.44
N SER A 182 0.52 -41.72 6.79
CA SER A 182 -0.63 -40.93 6.32
C SER A 182 -0.69 -40.85 4.78
N LEU A 183 0.44 -40.60 4.11
CA LEU A 183 0.51 -40.56 2.64
C LEU A 183 0.34 -41.95 2.01
N GLN A 184 0.80 -43.02 2.67
CA GLN A 184 0.65 -44.40 2.21
C GLN A 184 -0.79 -44.89 2.32
N THR A 185 -1.46 -44.73 3.47
CA THR A 185 -2.86 -45.19 3.66
C THR A 185 -3.88 -44.21 3.11
N GLY A 186 -3.54 -42.92 3.02
CA GLY A 186 -4.46 -41.83 2.64
C GLY A 186 -5.32 -41.29 3.78
N ALA A 187 -5.03 -41.66 5.04
CA ALA A 187 -5.72 -41.19 6.24
C ALA A 187 -5.16 -39.86 6.78
N GLY A 188 -5.86 -39.28 7.75
CA GLY A 188 -5.29 -38.32 8.69
C GLY A 188 -4.06 -38.89 9.43
N PRO A 189 -3.01 -38.10 9.69
CA PRO A 189 -1.89 -38.51 10.53
C PRO A 189 -2.31 -38.56 12.01
N ASN A 190 -1.54 -39.30 12.83
CA ASN A 190 -1.70 -39.26 14.28
C ASN A 190 -1.41 -37.85 14.83
N VAL A 191 -2.15 -37.47 15.88
CA VAL A 191 -2.00 -36.20 16.61
C VAL A 191 -0.74 -36.19 17.50
N SER A 192 -0.39 -35.03 18.03
CA SER A 192 0.70 -34.90 19.02
C SER A 192 0.33 -35.50 20.38
N ASP A 193 1.35 -35.95 21.11
CA ASP A 193 1.21 -36.41 22.51
C ASP A 193 1.17 -35.22 23.49
N ALA A 194 1.74 -34.07 23.10
CA ALA A 194 1.63 -32.81 23.83
C ALA A 194 2.02 -31.58 22.98
N TYR A 195 1.40 -30.43 23.26
CA TYR A 195 2.00 -29.12 22.97
C TYR A 195 3.11 -28.79 23.98
N THR A 196 4.04 -27.92 23.57
CA THR A 196 5.20 -27.52 24.36
C THR A 196 5.40 -26.00 24.36
N ILE A 197 6.02 -25.47 25.42
CA ILE A 197 6.51 -24.09 25.50
C ILE A 197 8.03 -24.15 25.66
N ASN A 198 8.76 -23.60 24.70
CA ASN A 198 10.21 -23.73 24.56
C ASN A 198 10.69 -25.20 24.62
N GLY A 199 9.95 -26.11 23.96
CA GLY A 199 10.25 -27.54 23.91
C GLY A 199 10.03 -28.29 25.24
N LEU A 200 9.19 -27.76 26.13
CA LEU A 200 8.81 -28.34 27.43
C LEU A 200 7.27 -28.46 27.54
N PRO A 201 6.68 -29.66 27.76
CA PRO A 201 5.21 -29.85 27.84
C PRO A 201 4.51 -29.21 29.05
N GLY A 202 5.24 -28.88 30.12
CA GLY A 202 4.63 -28.27 31.30
C GLY A 202 3.94 -29.26 32.25
N PRO A 203 3.25 -28.76 33.29
CA PRO A 203 2.77 -29.57 34.41
C PRO A 203 1.36 -30.15 34.20
N LEU A 204 0.85 -30.12 32.97
CA LEU A 204 -0.52 -30.56 32.65
C LEU A 204 -0.58 -31.91 31.92
N TYR A 205 0.56 -32.46 31.51
CA TYR A 205 0.67 -33.82 30.95
C TYR A 205 1.34 -34.77 31.94
N ASN A 206 1.09 -36.07 31.76
CA ASN A 206 1.75 -37.11 32.55
C ASN A 206 3.27 -37.10 32.32
N CYS A 207 4.03 -37.31 33.40
CA CYS A 207 5.49 -37.32 33.39
C CYS A 207 6.19 -36.08 32.77
N SER A 208 5.62 -34.87 32.91
CA SER A 208 6.28 -33.61 32.49
C SER A 208 6.26 -32.47 33.52
N ALA A 209 5.81 -32.69 34.75
CA ALA A 209 5.82 -31.66 35.81
C ALA A 209 7.23 -31.11 36.18
N LYS A 210 8.30 -31.81 35.81
CA LYS A 210 9.69 -31.30 35.87
C LYS A 210 10.07 -30.51 34.61
N ASP A 211 9.59 -30.94 33.44
CA ASP A 211 9.74 -30.29 32.14
C ASP A 211 8.78 -29.11 31.99
N THR A 212 8.92 -28.10 32.84
CA THR A 212 8.04 -26.92 32.87
C THR A 212 8.82 -25.63 32.66
N PHE A 213 8.48 -24.87 31.61
CA PHE A 213 9.07 -23.56 31.36
C PHE A 213 8.69 -22.56 32.46
N LYS A 214 9.69 -21.85 33.03
CA LYS A 214 9.50 -20.87 34.11
C LYS A 214 10.03 -19.48 33.74
N LEU A 215 9.14 -18.50 33.68
CA LEU A 215 9.44 -17.08 33.52
C LEU A 215 9.49 -16.39 34.89
N LYS A 216 10.70 -16.19 35.41
CA LYS A 216 10.91 -15.36 36.61
C LYS A 216 10.87 -13.88 36.27
N VAL A 217 10.09 -13.10 37.04
CA VAL A 217 9.87 -11.67 36.82
C VAL A 217 10.03 -10.81 38.07
N LYS A 218 10.46 -9.56 37.91
CA LYS A 218 10.51 -8.57 39.00
C LYS A 218 9.25 -7.69 39.01
N PRO A 219 8.78 -7.23 40.18
CA PRO A 219 7.64 -6.31 40.29
C PRO A 219 7.84 -4.99 39.52
N GLY A 220 6.75 -4.47 38.95
CA GLY A 220 6.71 -3.17 38.27
C GLY A 220 7.62 -3.00 37.04
N LYS A 221 8.08 -4.10 36.41
CA LYS A 221 8.93 -4.09 35.21
C LYS A 221 8.16 -4.49 33.96
N THR A 222 8.61 -4.04 32.79
CA THR A 222 8.04 -4.43 31.50
C THR A 222 8.96 -5.42 30.79
N TYR A 223 8.45 -6.59 30.44
CA TYR A 223 9.12 -7.63 29.68
C TYR A 223 8.60 -7.66 28.24
N LEU A 224 9.47 -7.87 27.26
CA LEU A 224 9.08 -8.16 25.87
C LEU A 224 9.11 -9.68 25.68
N LEU A 225 7.95 -10.32 25.70
CA LEU A 225 7.85 -11.73 25.36
C LEU A 225 7.75 -11.86 23.84
N ARG A 226 8.51 -12.79 23.29
CA ARG A 226 8.70 -12.98 21.85
C ARG A 226 8.12 -14.32 21.42
N LEU A 227 6.84 -14.33 21.06
CA LEU A 227 6.08 -15.53 20.74
C LEU A 227 6.35 -15.98 19.31
N ILE A 228 6.49 -17.28 19.12
CA ILE A 228 6.60 -17.98 17.83
C ILE A 228 5.71 -19.23 17.95
N ASN A 229 4.88 -19.53 16.95
CA ASN A 229 4.25 -20.85 16.86
C ASN A 229 4.92 -21.67 15.74
N ALA A 230 5.70 -22.68 16.16
CA ALA A 230 6.39 -23.63 15.30
C ALA A 230 5.70 -25.02 15.27
N ALA A 231 4.58 -25.20 15.98
CA ALA A 231 3.74 -26.40 15.97
C ALA A 231 3.32 -26.78 14.54
N LEU A 232 3.22 -28.07 14.20
CA LEU A 232 2.99 -28.49 12.82
C LEU A 232 1.59 -28.13 12.35
N ASN A 233 0.54 -28.37 13.15
CA ASN A 233 -0.83 -28.49 12.65
C ASN A 233 -1.89 -27.65 13.37
N ASP A 234 -1.62 -27.03 14.52
CA ASP A 234 -2.65 -26.31 15.29
C ASP A 234 -2.39 -24.82 15.54
N GLU A 235 -3.44 -24.00 15.37
CA GLU A 235 -3.48 -22.62 15.86
C GLU A 235 -3.69 -22.59 17.37
N LEU A 236 -3.03 -21.68 18.11
CA LEU A 236 -3.07 -21.68 19.57
C LEU A 236 -3.67 -20.39 20.14
N PHE A 237 -4.68 -20.53 21.01
CA PHE A 237 -5.05 -19.49 21.96
C PHE A 237 -4.03 -19.44 23.10
N PHE A 238 -3.52 -18.26 23.46
CA PHE A 238 -2.56 -18.06 24.55
C PHE A 238 -2.99 -16.99 25.55
N SER A 239 -2.78 -17.22 26.85
CA SER A 239 -3.07 -16.25 27.92
C SER A 239 -2.13 -16.43 29.12
N ILE A 240 -1.99 -15.36 29.93
CA ILE A 240 -1.24 -15.36 31.19
C ILE A 240 -2.21 -15.01 32.32
N ALA A 241 -2.34 -15.90 33.30
CA ALA A 241 -3.31 -15.76 34.39
C ALA A 241 -3.18 -14.40 35.10
N ASN A 242 -4.28 -13.65 35.18
CA ASN A 242 -4.36 -12.37 35.90
C ASN A 242 -3.39 -11.27 35.36
N HIS A 243 -2.97 -11.35 34.08
CA HIS A 243 -2.04 -10.40 33.46
C HIS A 243 -2.46 -9.99 32.04
N THR A 244 -2.96 -8.76 31.88
CA THR A 244 -3.15 -8.12 30.58
C THR A 244 -1.81 -7.81 29.91
N VAL A 245 -1.69 -8.11 28.62
CA VAL A 245 -0.49 -7.84 27.80
C VAL A 245 -0.80 -6.87 26.67
N THR A 246 0.22 -6.19 26.14
CA THR A 246 0.07 -5.26 25.01
C THR A 246 0.75 -5.81 23.77
N VAL A 247 0.02 -6.08 22.69
CA VAL A 247 0.59 -6.58 21.42
C VAL A 247 1.25 -5.43 20.66
N VAL A 248 2.52 -5.57 20.25
CA VAL A 248 3.31 -4.46 19.68
C VAL A 248 4.04 -4.76 18.37
N ASP A 249 4.16 -6.04 17.99
CA ASP A 249 4.87 -6.50 16.80
C ASP A 249 4.31 -7.86 16.36
N VAL A 250 4.24 -8.12 15.07
CA VAL A 250 4.00 -9.45 14.50
C VAL A 250 4.87 -9.64 13.27
N ASP A 251 5.40 -10.83 13.04
CA ASP A 251 6.21 -11.21 11.87
C ASP A 251 7.32 -10.20 11.51
N ALA A 252 7.98 -9.68 12.55
CA ALA A 252 8.99 -8.62 12.51
C ALA A 252 8.55 -7.31 11.83
N ILE A 253 7.27 -6.94 12.01
CA ILE A 253 6.69 -5.64 11.71
C ILE A 253 5.91 -5.11 12.91
N TYR A 254 6.28 -3.90 13.36
CA TYR A 254 5.61 -3.25 14.47
C TYR A 254 4.14 -2.93 14.15
N MET A 255 3.28 -3.17 15.14
CA MET A 255 1.83 -2.95 15.05
C MET A 255 1.33 -1.96 16.13
N LYS A 256 0.13 -1.41 15.94
CA LYS A 256 -0.49 -0.44 16.86
C LYS A 256 -0.76 -1.10 18.21
N PRO A 257 -0.16 -0.60 19.30
CA PRO A 257 -0.32 -1.20 20.61
C PRO A 257 -1.79 -1.32 21.03
N PHE A 258 -2.28 -2.55 21.21
CA PHE A 258 -3.56 -2.84 21.85
C PHE A 258 -3.38 -3.80 23.03
N GLN A 259 -4.22 -3.65 24.05
CA GLN A 259 -4.24 -4.51 25.22
C GLN A 259 -5.21 -5.68 25.05
N THR A 260 -4.84 -6.85 25.55
CA THR A 260 -5.61 -8.08 25.50
C THR A 260 -5.12 -9.04 26.57
N ASP A 261 -6.01 -9.87 27.12
CA ASP A 261 -5.65 -10.93 28.08
C ASP A 261 -5.45 -12.28 27.39
N ILE A 262 -5.99 -12.43 26.18
CA ILE A 262 -5.94 -13.63 25.33
C ILE A 262 -5.49 -13.23 23.91
N LEU A 263 -4.72 -14.11 23.27
CA LEU A 263 -4.16 -13.99 21.93
C LEU A 263 -4.47 -15.24 21.10
N LEU A 264 -4.47 -15.14 19.77
CA LEU A 264 -4.43 -16.28 18.84
C LEU A 264 -3.15 -16.20 17.99
N ILE A 265 -2.50 -17.34 17.73
CA ILE A 265 -1.29 -17.43 16.89
C ILE A 265 -1.27 -18.74 16.07
N THR A 266 -1.31 -18.63 14.74
CA THR A 266 -1.24 -19.80 13.84
C THR A 266 0.18 -20.34 13.75
N PRO A 267 0.39 -21.61 13.34
CA PRO A 267 1.68 -22.07 12.84
C PRO A 267 2.28 -21.09 11.83
N GLY A 268 3.60 -20.89 11.90
CA GLY A 268 4.33 -19.93 11.08
C GLY A 268 4.27 -18.48 11.57
N GLN A 269 3.29 -18.09 12.41
CA GLN A 269 3.23 -16.72 12.91
C GLN A 269 4.14 -16.48 14.11
N THR A 270 4.57 -15.23 14.24
CA THR A 270 5.28 -14.69 15.40
C THR A 270 4.56 -13.45 15.94
N THR A 271 4.75 -13.13 17.23
CA THR A 271 4.09 -12.00 17.89
C THR A 271 4.91 -11.54 19.09
N ASN A 272 5.26 -10.25 19.19
CA ASN A 272 5.90 -9.72 20.40
C ASN A 272 4.92 -8.89 21.23
N ILE A 273 4.93 -9.15 22.54
CA ILE A 273 4.02 -8.54 23.52
C ILE A 273 4.78 -7.91 24.68
N LEU A 274 4.29 -6.78 25.16
CA LEU A 274 4.74 -6.15 26.40
C LEU A 274 3.90 -6.68 27.57
N LEU A 275 4.53 -7.45 28.44
CA LEU A 275 4.02 -7.85 29.75
C LEU A 275 4.51 -6.84 30.78
N LYS A 276 3.62 -5.99 31.31
CA LYS A 276 3.92 -5.11 32.45
C LYS A 276 3.54 -5.83 33.73
N THR A 277 4.51 -6.16 34.56
CA THR A 277 4.27 -6.82 35.85
C THR A 277 3.69 -5.84 36.86
N LYS A 278 2.92 -6.37 37.81
CA LYS A 278 2.25 -5.58 38.84
C LYS A 278 3.28 -5.06 39.85
N PRO A 279 3.10 -3.85 40.42
CA PRO A 279 4.05 -3.28 41.40
C PRO A 279 3.94 -3.97 42.77
N SER A 280 2.72 -4.38 43.14
CA SER A 280 2.43 -5.37 44.18
C SER A 280 1.73 -6.55 43.52
N TYR A 281 2.01 -7.77 44.00
CA TYR A 281 1.46 -9.01 43.48
C TYR A 281 0.98 -9.86 44.66
N PRO A 282 -0.13 -10.62 44.54
CA PRO A 282 -0.50 -11.60 45.55
C PRO A 282 0.59 -12.67 45.64
N ASN A 283 0.80 -13.24 46.83
CA ASN A 283 1.69 -14.39 47.05
C ASN A 283 1.11 -15.64 46.35
N ALA A 284 1.25 -15.69 45.03
CA ALA A 284 0.62 -16.61 44.11
C ALA A 284 1.53 -16.90 42.92
N THR A 285 1.28 -18.04 42.27
CA THR A 285 1.99 -18.48 41.08
C THR A 285 1.01 -18.44 39.90
N PHE A 286 1.45 -17.99 38.72
CA PHE A 286 0.55 -17.73 37.59
C PHE A 286 0.88 -18.67 36.42
N LEU A 287 -0.11 -19.40 35.90
CA LEU A 287 0.10 -20.14 34.65
C LEU A 287 0.11 -19.18 33.45
N MET A 288 0.97 -19.47 32.48
CA MET A 288 0.81 -19.06 31.09
C MET A 288 0.42 -20.29 30.29
N SER A 289 -0.73 -20.27 29.63
CA SER A 289 -1.31 -21.47 29.02
C SER A 289 -1.61 -21.26 27.55
N ALA A 290 -1.43 -22.31 26.75
CA ALA A 290 -1.89 -22.36 25.37
C ALA A 290 -2.75 -23.61 25.11
N ARG A 291 -3.80 -23.44 24.32
CA ARG A 291 -4.79 -24.47 23.93
C ARG A 291 -5.18 -24.24 22.46
N PRO A 292 -5.46 -25.26 21.65
CA PRO A 292 -5.76 -25.05 20.24
C PRO A 292 -7.07 -24.32 19.97
N TYR A 293 -7.11 -23.76 18.76
CA TYR A 293 -8.28 -23.32 18.04
C TYR A 293 -8.45 -24.23 16.81
N ALA A 294 -9.50 -25.04 16.82
CA ALA A 294 -9.74 -26.10 15.82
C ALA A 294 -11.17 -25.99 15.26
N THR A 295 -11.32 -26.27 13.98
CA THR A 295 -12.57 -26.11 13.21
C THR A 295 -12.87 -27.26 12.23
N GLY A 296 -11.84 -27.96 11.76
CA GLY A 296 -11.99 -29.14 10.91
C GLY A 296 -12.66 -30.33 11.62
N GLN A 297 -13.05 -31.33 10.83
CA GLN A 297 -13.69 -32.56 11.33
C GLN A 297 -12.68 -33.69 11.64
N GLY A 298 -11.38 -33.45 11.42
CA GLY A 298 -10.31 -34.39 11.73
C GLY A 298 -9.95 -34.42 13.23
N THR A 299 -9.20 -35.44 13.63
CA THR A 299 -8.60 -35.53 14.97
C THR A 299 -7.47 -34.52 15.15
N PHE A 300 -7.49 -33.79 16.27
CA PHE A 300 -6.43 -32.87 16.70
C PHE A 300 -6.09 -33.13 18.19
N ASP A 301 -4.92 -32.67 18.64
CA ASP A 301 -4.51 -32.77 20.04
C ASP A 301 -5.34 -31.75 20.87
N ASN A 302 -6.38 -32.18 21.57
CA ASN A 302 -7.28 -31.25 22.28
C ASN A 302 -6.76 -30.72 23.63
N SER A 303 -5.48 -30.97 23.96
CA SER A 303 -4.89 -30.73 25.28
C SER A 303 -4.57 -29.25 25.55
N THR A 304 -3.84 -28.97 26.63
CA THR A 304 -3.45 -27.60 27.02
C THR A 304 -2.06 -27.62 27.66
N VAL A 305 -1.11 -26.92 27.04
CA VAL A 305 0.23 -26.71 27.59
C VAL A 305 0.24 -25.55 28.58
N ALA A 306 1.07 -25.64 29.62
CA ALA A 306 1.30 -24.51 30.53
C ALA A 306 2.77 -24.32 30.94
N GLY A 307 3.24 -23.08 30.83
CA GLY A 307 4.40 -22.58 31.55
C GLY A 307 3.98 -21.86 32.84
N ILE A 308 4.96 -21.41 33.62
CA ILE A 308 4.72 -20.72 34.89
C ILE A 308 5.41 -19.34 34.90
N LEU A 309 4.70 -18.31 35.34
CA LEU A 309 5.23 -17.00 35.71
C LEU A 309 5.35 -16.92 37.24
N GLU A 310 6.57 -16.63 37.71
CA GLU A 310 6.91 -16.52 39.14
C GLU A 310 7.49 -15.12 39.42
N TYR A 311 7.05 -14.46 40.50
CA TYR A 311 7.61 -13.16 40.91
C TYR A 311 8.82 -13.34 41.85
N GLU A 312 9.88 -12.57 41.60
CA GLU A 312 11.08 -12.49 42.43
C GLU A 312 10.85 -11.59 43.67
N ALA A 313 11.15 -12.12 44.87
CA ALA A 313 10.92 -11.42 46.13
C ALA A 313 11.87 -10.22 46.35
N PRO A 314 11.44 -9.14 47.05
CA PRO A 314 12.30 -7.99 47.34
C PRO A 314 13.42 -8.30 48.33
N THR A 315 14.68 -8.18 47.90
CA THR A 315 15.89 -8.54 48.68
C THR A 315 16.27 -7.54 49.79
N LYS A 316 15.30 -6.81 50.38
CA LYS A 316 15.56 -5.71 51.34
C LYS A 316 15.05 -5.92 52.77
N HIS A 317 14.35 -7.03 53.06
CA HIS A 317 14.02 -7.42 54.43
C HIS A 317 14.56 -8.82 54.74
N PRO A 318 15.64 -8.96 55.54
CA PRO A 318 15.96 -10.23 56.16
C PRO A 318 14.91 -10.53 57.24
N ARG A 319 14.40 -11.77 57.25
CA ARG A 319 13.50 -12.37 58.26
C ARG A 319 12.12 -11.71 58.44
N SER A 320 11.13 -12.23 57.72
CA SER A 320 10.06 -13.00 58.38
C SER A 320 9.32 -13.90 57.36
N SER A 321 8.80 -15.04 57.83
CA SER A 321 8.04 -16.06 57.07
C SER A 321 8.66 -16.57 55.76
N THR A 322 9.34 -17.71 55.84
CA THR A 322 9.73 -18.53 54.67
C THR A 322 8.51 -19.23 54.06
N VAL A 323 7.64 -18.48 53.37
CA VAL A 323 6.57 -19.05 52.55
C VAL A 323 7.21 -19.81 51.39
N SER A 324 7.30 -21.13 51.53
CA SER A 324 7.82 -22.02 50.49
C SER A 324 7.01 -21.83 49.21
N ILE A 325 7.70 -21.64 48.07
CA ILE A 325 7.10 -21.42 46.76
C ILE A 325 6.12 -22.56 46.37
N LYS A 326 6.31 -23.76 46.95
CA LYS A 326 5.41 -24.92 46.82
C LYS A 326 4.01 -24.74 47.45
N LYS A 327 3.79 -23.75 48.32
CA LYS A 327 2.50 -23.46 48.99
C LYS A 327 1.77 -22.22 48.44
N LEU A 328 2.27 -21.60 47.37
CA LEU A 328 1.61 -20.44 46.76
C LEU A 328 0.40 -20.89 45.92
N PRO A 329 -0.81 -20.30 46.09
CA PRO A 329 -1.97 -20.60 45.23
C PRO A 329 -1.66 -20.38 43.75
N LEU A 330 -2.12 -21.32 42.92
CA LEU A 330 -1.88 -21.35 41.47
C LEU A 330 -3.06 -20.74 40.71
N MET A 331 -2.85 -19.57 40.10
CA MET A 331 -3.84 -18.92 39.23
C MET A 331 -3.75 -19.48 37.81
N LYS A 332 -4.89 -19.88 37.24
CA LYS A 332 -5.04 -20.35 35.85
C LYS A 332 -5.73 -19.27 34.99
N PRO A 333 -5.41 -19.11 33.70
CA PRO A 333 -6.18 -18.25 32.81
C PRO A 333 -7.45 -18.95 32.30
N THR A 334 -8.48 -18.18 31.95
CA THR A 334 -9.62 -18.66 31.16
C THR A 334 -9.31 -18.52 29.68
N LEU A 335 -9.50 -19.58 28.89
CA LEU A 335 -9.25 -19.59 27.44
C LEU A 335 -10.55 -19.78 26.64
N PRO A 336 -10.67 -19.25 25.40
CA PRO A 336 -11.87 -19.36 24.57
C PRO A 336 -12.14 -20.81 24.18
N ALA A 337 -13.40 -21.15 23.85
CA ALA A 337 -13.76 -22.51 23.44
C ALA A 337 -12.96 -22.96 22.21
N LEU A 338 -12.70 -24.27 22.07
CA LEU A 338 -11.82 -24.81 21.02
C LEU A 338 -12.23 -24.38 19.61
N ASN A 339 -13.52 -24.16 19.37
CA ASN A 339 -14.10 -23.73 18.10
C ASN A 339 -14.55 -22.26 18.08
N ASP A 340 -14.05 -21.39 18.98
CA ASP A 340 -14.45 -19.98 19.10
C ASP A 340 -13.93 -19.12 17.93
N THR A 341 -14.58 -19.35 16.80
CA THR A 341 -14.34 -18.73 15.49
C THR A 341 -14.68 -17.24 15.51
N ALA A 342 -15.62 -16.84 16.39
CA ALA A 342 -15.94 -15.44 16.64
C ALA A 342 -14.79 -14.72 17.36
N PHE A 343 -14.20 -15.31 18.41
CA PHE A 343 -12.99 -14.77 19.04
C PHE A 343 -11.81 -14.76 18.06
N ALA A 344 -11.57 -15.84 17.30
CA ALA A 344 -10.50 -15.91 16.32
C ALA A 344 -10.57 -14.78 15.28
N PHE A 345 -11.77 -14.54 14.73
CA PHE A 345 -12.02 -13.45 13.78
C PHE A 345 -11.92 -12.07 14.44
N ASN A 346 -12.47 -11.88 15.64
CA ASN A 346 -12.39 -10.62 16.38
C ASN A 346 -10.95 -10.29 16.84
N TYR A 347 -10.12 -11.29 17.12
CA TYR A 347 -8.70 -11.07 17.43
C TYR A 347 -7.90 -10.71 16.17
N THR A 348 -8.02 -11.50 15.10
CA THR A 348 -7.29 -11.25 13.84
C THR A 348 -7.68 -9.91 13.21
N THR A 349 -8.96 -9.52 13.26
CA THR A 349 -9.42 -8.19 12.84
C THR A 349 -9.02 -7.03 13.78
N ARG A 350 -8.39 -7.28 14.93
CA ARG A 350 -7.73 -6.23 15.73
C ARG A 350 -6.26 -5.99 15.33
N LEU A 351 -5.62 -6.95 14.64
CA LEU A 351 -4.23 -6.83 14.21
C LEU A 351 -4.07 -5.73 13.15
N ARG A 352 -3.35 -4.68 13.53
CA ARG A 352 -3.32 -3.36 12.90
C ARG A 352 -1.89 -2.82 12.85
N SER A 353 -1.19 -2.88 11.72
CA SER A 353 0.19 -2.37 11.53
C SER A 353 0.40 -0.92 12.05
N LEU A 354 1.64 -0.56 12.45
CA LEU A 354 1.92 0.72 13.16
C LEU A 354 1.49 1.97 12.40
N ALA A 355 1.57 1.94 11.06
CA ALA A 355 0.87 2.88 10.19
C ALA A 355 1.18 4.37 10.50
N ASN A 356 2.47 4.67 10.63
CA ASN A 356 3.00 6.00 10.90
C ASN A 356 4.28 6.25 10.09
N ALA A 357 4.77 7.49 10.06
CA ALA A 357 5.89 7.88 9.20
C ALA A 357 7.22 7.15 9.44
N GLN A 358 7.46 6.58 10.63
CA GLN A 358 8.68 5.83 10.96
C GLN A 358 8.55 4.33 10.66
N PHE A 359 7.34 3.77 10.84
CA PHE A 359 7.00 2.39 10.52
C PHE A 359 5.80 2.37 9.55
N PRO A 360 6.03 2.80 8.29
CA PRO A 360 4.96 3.08 7.35
C PRO A 360 4.65 1.78 6.59
N ALA A 361 3.75 0.98 7.15
CA ALA A 361 3.36 -0.33 6.60
C ALA A 361 2.69 -0.20 5.21
N ASN A 362 2.98 -1.15 4.32
CA ASN A 362 3.33 -0.82 2.93
C ASN A 362 2.65 -1.66 1.82
N VAL A 363 1.34 -1.86 1.94
CA VAL A 363 0.53 -2.78 1.13
C VAL A 363 0.49 -2.44 -0.40
N PRO A 364 -0.11 -3.30 -1.26
CA PRO A 364 -0.57 -2.92 -2.60
C PRO A 364 -2.00 -2.34 -2.76
N GLN A 365 -2.14 -1.18 -3.43
CA GLN A 365 -3.43 -0.48 -3.64
C GLN A 365 -4.29 -1.05 -4.72
N THR A 366 -3.58 -1.33 -5.79
CA THR A 366 -4.11 -1.55 -7.09
C THR A 366 -3.37 -2.73 -7.63
N VAL A 367 -4.12 -3.48 -8.39
CA VAL A 367 -4.07 -4.92 -8.28
C VAL A 367 -3.80 -5.44 -9.66
N ASP A 368 -2.52 -5.67 -9.89
CA ASP A 368 -1.95 -5.94 -11.19
C ASP A 368 -2.48 -7.25 -11.76
N LYS A 369 -2.48 -8.27 -10.90
CA LYS A 369 -3.18 -9.52 -11.11
C LYS A 369 -4.12 -9.79 -9.92
N ARG A 370 -5.36 -10.15 -10.24
CA ARG A 370 -6.35 -10.65 -9.29
C ARG A 370 -6.36 -12.16 -9.38
N PHE A 371 -6.29 -12.80 -8.22
CA PHE A 371 -6.47 -14.23 -8.09
C PHE A 371 -7.60 -14.47 -7.10
N PHE A 372 -8.49 -15.38 -7.46
CA PHE A 372 -9.44 -15.98 -6.54
C PHE A 372 -9.08 -17.45 -6.48
N PHE A 373 -8.44 -17.87 -5.40
CA PHE A 373 -8.07 -19.24 -5.16
C PHE A 373 -9.06 -19.85 -4.18
N THR A 374 -9.70 -20.96 -4.56
CA THR A 374 -10.19 -21.87 -3.53
C THR A 374 -9.00 -22.56 -2.89
N VAL A 375 -9.05 -22.70 -1.58
CA VAL A 375 -8.14 -23.50 -0.75
C VAL A 375 -9.01 -24.42 0.09
N GLY A 376 -8.58 -25.66 0.26
CA GLY A 376 -9.44 -26.66 0.87
C GLY A 376 -8.91 -28.07 0.69
N LEU A 377 -9.56 -29.00 1.38
CA LEU A 377 -9.39 -30.42 1.19
C LEU A 377 -10.09 -30.91 -0.10
N GLY A 378 -9.82 -32.16 -0.44
CA GLY A 378 -10.41 -32.90 -1.54
C GLY A 378 -9.96 -34.36 -1.49
N THR A 379 -10.23 -35.11 -2.55
CA THR A 379 -9.85 -36.52 -2.63
C THR A 379 -8.87 -36.79 -3.77
N ASN A 380 -8.03 -37.80 -3.61
CA ASN A 380 -7.29 -38.44 -4.69
C ASN A 380 -7.73 -39.92 -4.77
N PRO A 381 -7.94 -40.50 -5.96
CA PRO A 381 -8.35 -41.90 -6.07
C PRO A 381 -7.28 -42.85 -5.51
N CYS A 382 -7.69 -44.00 -4.99
CA CYS A 382 -6.74 -45.05 -4.63
C CYS A 382 -5.95 -45.56 -5.86
N PRO A 383 -4.75 -46.11 -5.65
CA PRO A 383 -4.12 -46.99 -6.64
C PRO A 383 -5.08 -48.11 -7.03
N LYS A 384 -5.04 -48.55 -8.30
CA LYS A 384 -5.91 -49.63 -8.77
C LYS A 384 -5.73 -50.88 -7.90
N ASN A 385 -6.85 -51.52 -7.57
CA ASN A 385 -6.93 -52.72 -6.72
C ASN A 385 -6.43 -52.53 -5.28
N GLN A 386 -6.47 -51.31 -4.73
CA GLN A 386 -6.19 -51.02 -3.33
C GLN A 386 -7.34 -50.23 -2.69
N THR A 387 -7.63 -50.50 -1.42
CA THR A 387 -8.46 -49.65 -0.56
C THR A 387 -7.59 -48.60 0.15
N CYS A 388 -8.19 -47.50 0.58
CA CYS A 388 -7.51 -46.43 1.30
C CYS A 388 -8.29 -46.06 2.56
N GLN A 389 -7.64 -45.39 3.50
CA GLN A 389 -8.22 -44.96 4.78
C GLN A 389 -8.61 -43.47 4.78
N GLY A 390 -8.85 -42.90 3.59
CA GLY A 390 -9.37 -41.55 3.43
C GLY A 390 -10.91 -41.49 3.51
N PRO A 391 -11.53 -40.33 3.16
CA PRO A 391 -12.88 -39.93 3.58
C PRO A 391 -14.05 -40.87 3.26
N ASN A 392 -13.87 -41.81 2.33
CA ASN A 392 -14.92 -42.71 1.82
C ASN A 392 -14.39 -44.14 1.57
N ASN A 393 -13.31 -44.54 2.27
CA ASN A 393 -12.63 -45.84 2.17
C ASN A 393 -12.12 -46.27 0.76
N SER A 394 -12.27 -45.39 -0.24
CA SER A 394 -11.97 -45.63 -1.66
C SER A 394 -11.17 -44.49 -2.31
N THR A 395 -10.79 -43.50 -1.50
CA THR A 395 -9.91 -42.38 -1.86
C THR A 395 -8.95 -42.07 -0.72
N LYS A 396 -7.90 -41.31 -1.03
CA LYS A 396 -6.99 -40.67 -0.06
C LYS A 396 -7.43 -39.23 0.19
N PHE A 397 -7.17 -38.71 1.38
CA PHE A 397 -7.16 -37.27 1.60
C PHE A 397 -6.18 -36.58 0.63
N ALA A 398 -6.60 -35.44 0.10
CA ALA A 398 -5.81 -34.53 -0.69
C ALA A 398 -6.15 -33.09 -0.27
N ALA A 399 -5.29 -32.14 -0.62
CA ALA A 399 -5.55 -30.72 -0.40
C ALA A 399 -5.02 -29.91 -1.59
N SER A 400 -5.65 -28.77 -1.89
CA SER A 400 -5.45 -28.12 -3.20
C SER A 400 -5.56 -26.60 -3.18
N VAL A 401 -5.09 -26.00 -4.27
CA VAL A 401 -5.34 -24.60 -4.63
C VAL A 401 -6.04 -24.59 -6.00
N ASN A 402 -7.25 -24.03 -6.11
CA ASN A 402 -8.06 -24.07 -7.34
C ASN A 402 -8.31 -25.49 -7.91
N ASN A 403 -8.48 -26.48 -7.03
CA ASN A 403 -8.58 -27.92 -7.35
C ASN A 403 -7.31 -28.53 -7.98
N PHE A 404 -6.15 -27.87 -7.86
CA PHE A 404 -4.85 -28.43 -8.17
C PHE A 404 -4.07 -28.75 -6.89
N SER A 405 -3.75 -30.03 -6.68
CA SER A 405 -2.79 -30.50 -5.67
C SER A 405 -1.40 -30.57 -6.31
N PHE A 406 -0.40 -29.99 -5.64
CA PHE A 406 0.89 -29.72 -6.26
C PHE A 406 1.92 -30.82 -5.99
N ILE A 407 2.44 -31.40 -7.08
CA ILE A 407 3.54 -32.37 -7.04
C ILE A 407 4.88 -31.62 -6.95
N LEU A 408 5.75 -32.03 -6.01
CA LEU A 408 7.13 -31.53 -5.94
C LEU A 408 7.94 -32.10 -7.11
N PRO A 409 8.66 -31.25 -7.88
CA PRO A 409 9.55 -31.72 -8.94
C PRO A 409 10.81 -32.36 -8.35
N SER A 410 11.54 -33.14 -9.15
CA SER A 410 12.88 -33.63 -8.78
C SER A 410 13.93 -32.51 -8.81
N THR A 411 13.80 -31.55 -9.73
CA THR A 411 14.72 -30.41 -9.91
C THR A 411 14.10 -29.13 -9.35
N ALA A 412 14.90 -28.32 -8.64
CA ALA A 412 14.39 -27.12 -7.99
C ALA A 412 13.81 -26.11 -8.99
N LEU A 413 12.60 -25.58 -8.74
CA LEU A 413 11.94 -24.66 -9.67
C LEU A 413 12.76 -23.39 -9.98
N LEU A 414 13.50 -22.84 -9.01
CA LEU A 414 14.39 -21.69 -9.21
C LEU A 414 15.56 -22.02 -10.14
N GLN A 415 16.11 -23.23 -10.02
CA GLN A 415 17.16 -23.75 -10.91
C GLN A 415 16.61 -23.93 -12.33
N ALA A 416 15.44 -24.57 -12.45
CA ALA A 416 14.77 -24.75 -13.74
C ALA A 416 14.39 -23.41 -14.41
N HIS A 417 13.92 -22.43 -13.63
CA HIS A 417 13.61 -21.09 -14.12
C HIS A 417 14.86 -20.32 -14.59
N PHE A 418 15.93 -20.30 -13.78
CA PHE A 418 17.16 -19.57 -14.10
C PHE A 418 17.92 -20.15 -15.30
N PHE A 419 17.96 -21.48 -15.42
CA PHE A 419 18.64 -22.17 -16.54
C PHE A 419 17.72 -22.48 -17.74
N GLY A 420 16.47 -22.03 -17.75
CA GLY A 420 15.54 -22.22 -18.88
C GLY A 420 15.20 -23.68 -19.18
N GLN A 421 15.09 -24.53 -18.14
CA GLN A 421 14.86 -25.97 -18.29
C GLN A 421 13.39 -26.27 -18.58
N ASN A 422 13.13 -26.86 -19.75
CA ASN A 422 11.79 -27.28 -20.16
C ASN A 422 11.33 -28.55 -19.40
N GLY A 423 10.02 -28.70 -19.23
CA GLY A 423 9.39 -29.93 -18.70
C GLY A 423 9.32 -30.07 -17.17
N VAL A 424 9.96 -29.18 -16.39
CA VAL A 424 9.97 -29.26 -14.91
C VAL A 424 8.68 -28.70 -14.29
N TYR A 425 8.03 -27.73 -14.94
CA TYR A 425 6.77 -27.12 -14.50
C TYR A 425 6.00 -26.53 -15.69
N THR A 426 4.72 -26.19 -15.48
CA THR A 426 3.90 -25.46 -16.46
C THR A 426 3.39 -24.13 -15.88
N THR A 427 3.19 -23.13 -16.74
CA THR A 427 2.93 -21.72 -16.36
C THR A 427 1.46 -21.31 -16.46
N ASP A 428 0.56 -22.29 -16.58
CA ASP A 428 -0.87 -22.16 -16.88
C ASP A 428 -1.76 -22.29 -15.63
N PHE A 429 -1.22 -22.06 -14.43
CA PHE A 429 -2.00 -22.13 -13.19
C PHE A 429 -3.20 -21.16 -13.24
N PRO A 430 -4.44 -21.63 -13.03
CA PRO A 430 -5.64 -20.85 -13.33
C PRO A 430 -5.89 -19.74 -12.29
N SER A 431 -6.24 -18.54 -12.78
CA SER A 431 -6.45 -17.37 -11.91
C SER A 431 -7.72 -17.39 -11.07
N THR A 432 -8.64 -18.30 -11.39
CA THR A 432 -9.91 -18.59 -10.71
C THR A 432 -10.15 -20.11 -10.75
N PRO A 433 -10.89 -20.72 -9.80
CA PRO A 433 -11.22 -22.14 -9.89
C PRO A 433 -12.01 -22.40 -11.18
N LEU A 434 -11.75 -23.55 -11.81
CA LEU A 434 -12.39 -23.91 -13.09
C LEU A 434 -13.87 -24.22 -12.91
N ILE A 435 -14.24 -24.79 -11.76
CA ILE A 435 -15.61 -25.09 -11.36
C ILE A 435 -16.01 -24.10 -10.26
N LYS A 436 -17.20 -23.52 -10.38
CA LYS A 436 -17.77 -22.61 -9.37
C LYS A 436 -18.97 -23.28 -8.72
N PHE A 437 -19.02 -23.27 -7.40
CA PHE A 437 -20.13 -23.77 -6.60
C PHE A 437 -20.35 -22.86 -5.38
N ASN A 438 -21.32 -23.21 -4.53
CA ASN A 438 -21.50 -22.57 -3.23
C ASN A 438 -20.42 -23.07 -2.26
N TYR A 439 -19.24 -22.44 -2.27
CA TYR A 439 -18.06 -22.90 -1.54
C TYR A 439 -18.29 -23.12 -0.05
N THR A 440 -19.18 -22.36 0.59
CA THR A 440 -19.54 -22.52 2.02
C THR A 440 -20.93 -23.14 2.22
N GLY A 441 -21.48 -23.82 1.22
CA GLY A 441 -22.74 -24.56 1.29
C GLY A 441 -22.54 -26.05 0.98
N THR A 442 -23.52 -26.70 0.36
CA THR A 442 -23.39 -28.10 -0.07
C THR A 442 -22.22 -28.26 -1.06
N PRO A 443 -21.22 -29.11 -0.78
CA PRO A 443 -20.11 -29.36 -1.70
C PRO A 443 -20.57 -30.16 -2.94
N PRO A 444 -19.82 -30.13 -4.06
CA PRO A 444 -20.12 -30.93 -5.24
C PRO A 444 -19.91 -32.44 -4.96
N ASN A 445 -20.73 -33.30 -5.60
CA ASN A 445 -20.64 -34.75 -5.47
C ASN A 445 -19.26 -35.33 -5.86
N ASN A 446 -18.53 -34.66 -6.76
CA ASN A 446 -17.15 -34.99 -7.08
C ASN A 446 -16.19 -34.09 -6.28
N THR A 447 -15.44 -34.70 -5.37
CA THR A 447 -14.44 -34.03 -4.51
C THR A 447 -13.00 -34.21 -5.01
N SER A 448 -12.81 -34.81 -6.20
CA SER A 448 -11.48 -35.21 -6.69
C SER A 448 -10.63 -34.03 -7.18
N VAL A 449 -9.38 -33.98 -6.74
CA VAL A 449 -8.39 -32.97 -7.16
C VAL A 449 -7.63 -33.39 -8.42
N MET A 450 -7.08 -32.42 -9.15
CA MET A 450 -6.11 -32.66 -10.22
C MET A 450 -4.69 -32.54 -9.66
N ASN A 451 -3.76 -33.40 -10.04
CA ASN A 451 -2.37 -33.33 -9.57
C ASN A 451 -1.46 -32.67 -10.63
N GLY A 452 -0.54 -31.78 -10.24
CA GLY A 452 0.48 -31.26 -11.17
C GLY A 452 1.34 -30.10 -10.66
N THR A 453 2.55 -29.97 -11.22
CA THR A 453 3.52 -28.92 -10.90
C THR A 453 3.25 -27.65 -11.73
N LYS A 454 2.19 -26.91 -11.34
CA LYS A 454 1.77 -25.66 -12.00
C LYS A 454 2.21 -24.42 -11.20
N ALA A 455 2.67 -23.40 -11.90
CA ALA A 455 3.18 -22.16 -11.31
C ALA A 455 2.54 -20.90 -11.93
N VAL A 456 2.42 -19.82 -11.15
CA VAL A 456 1.89 -18.54 -11.62
C VAL A 456 3.03 -17.59 -11.97
N VAL A 457 3.17 -17.24 -13.25
CA VAL A 457 4.19 -16.28 -13.70
C VAL A 457 3.68 -14.83 -13.56
N LEU A 458 4.48 -14.01 -12.89
CA LEU A 458 4.29 -12.58 -12.69
C LEU A 458 5.51 -11.80 -13.23
N PRO A 459 5.32 -10.71 -13.98
CA PRO A 459 6.39 -9.75 -14.23
C PRO A 459 7.03 -9.22 -12.93
N PHE A 460 8.32 -8.87 -12.97
CA PHE A 460 9.00 -8.25 -11.82
C PHE A 460 8.18 -7.10 -11.23
N ASN A 461 7.99 -7.07 -9.90
CA ASN A 461 7.28 -6.04 -9.12
C ASN A 461 5.78 -5.88 -9.42
N THR A 462 5.15 -6.80 -10.17
CA THR A 462 3.68 -6.97 -10.24
C THR A 462 3.04 -6.96 -8.85
N THR A 463 1.82 -6.42 -8.71
CA THR A 463 1.07 -6.48 -7.44
C THR A 463 -0.11 -7.42 -7.50
N VAL A 464 -0.22 -8.22 -6.45
CA VAL A 464 -1.17 -9.30 -6.33
C VAL A 464 -2.24 -8.90 -5.33
N GLU A 465 -3.50 -9.15 -5.66
CA GLU A 465 -4.59 -9.37 -4.70
C GLU A 465 -5.01 -10.82 -4.88
N LEU A 466 -4.62 -11.62 -3.90
CA LEU A 466 -4.98 -13.01 -3.82
C LEU A 466 -6.08 -13.10 -2.77
N VAL A 467 -7.27 -13.48 -3.19
CA VAL A 467 -8.33 -13.92 -2.28
C VAL A 467 -8.26 -15.42 -2.19
N MET A 468 -8.20 -15.93 -0.96
CA MET A 468 -8.19 -17.34 -0.62
C MET A 468 -9.52 -17.64 0.07
N GLN A 469 -10.31 -18.52 -0.54
CA GLN A 469 -11.64 -18.94 -0.12
C GLN A 469 -11.56 -20.36 0.41
N ASP A 470 -11.91 -20.57 1.68
CA ASP A 470 -12.14 -21.90 2.24
C ASP A 470 -13.38 -22.55 1.61
N THR A 471 -13.41 -23.89 1.57
CA THR A 471 -14.47 -24.67 0.93
C THR A 471 -14.98 -25.79 1.83
N SER A 472 -16.28 -26.07 1.78
CA SER A 472 -16.95 -27.15 2.50
C SER A 472 -16.61 -28.58 2.02
N ILE A 473 -15.70 -28.74 1.06
CA ILE A 473 -15.28 -30.06 0.56
C ILE A 473 -14.53 -30.78 1.69
N LEU A 474 -15.14 -31.87 2.19
CA LEU A 474 -14.68 -32.65 3.36
C LEU A 474 -14.72 -31.90 4.71
N GLY A 475 -15.41 -30.75 4.76
CA GLY A 475 -15.51 -29.89 5.94
C GLY A 475 -14.74 -28.58 5.76
N ALA A 476 -15.32 -27.49 6.27
CA ALA A 476 -14.78 -26.14 6.16
C ALA A 476 -13.87 -25.83 7.37
N GLU A 477 -12.62 -25.45 7.16
CA GLU A 477 -11.62 -25.34 8.25
C GLU A 477 -10.63 -24.19 8.06
N SER A 478 -9.91 -23.84 9.13
CA SER A 478 -8.90 -22.79 9.05
C SER A 478 -7.67 -23.26 8.28
N HIS A 479 -7.07 -22.38 7.47
CA HIS A 479 -5.84 -22.68 6.73
C HIS A 479 -4.81 -21.55 6.86
N PRO A 480 -3.70 -21.71 7.62
CA PRO A 480 -2.65 -20.70 7.69
C PRO A 480 -1.78 -20.72 6.43
N LEU A 481 -2.02 -19.83 5.47
CA LEU A 481 -1.24 -19.72 4.24
C LEU A 481 0.00 -18.82 4.45
N HIS A 482 1.19 -19.36 4.18
CA HIS A 482 2.48 -18.67 4.14
C HIS A 482 2.91 -18.35 2.71
N LEU A 483 3.69 -17.28 2.52
CA LEU A 483 4.29 -16.89 1.24
C LEU A 483 5.77 -16.51 1.44
N HIS A 484 6.65 -17.22 0.73
CA HIS A 484 8.09 -17.01 0.77
C HIS A 484 8.50 -15.71 0.06
N GLY A 485 9.63 -15.11 0.47
CA GLY A 485 10.20 -13.89 -0.13
C GLY A 485 9.40 -12.60 0.08
N PHE A 486 8.11 -12.68 0.45
CA PHE A 486 7.22 -11.53 0.54
C PHE A 486 6.51 -11.46 1.89
N ASN A 487 6.70 -10.34 2.58
CA ASN A 487 5.63 -9.84 3.45
C ASN A 487 4.46 -9.43 2.56
N PHE A 488 3.30 -9.98 2.86
CA PHE A 488 2.00 -9.55 2.35
C PHE A 488 1.23 -8.80 3.43
N PHE A 489 0.01 -8.41 3.10
CA PHE A 489 -0.85 -7.66 4.00
C PHE A 489 -2.24 -8.26 3.98
N VAL A 490 -2.80 -8.51 5.15
CA VAL A 490 -4.13 -9.11 5.34
C VAL A 490 -5.19 -8.04 5.14
N VAL A 491 -5.58 -7.83 3.88
CA VAL A 491 -6.43 -6.71 3.46
C VAL A 491 -7.90 -6.93 3.75
N GLY A 492 -8.37 -8.16 3.87
CA GLY A 492 -9.76 -8.42 4.23
C GLY A 492 -9.93 -9.85 4.70
N GLN A 493 -10.99 -10.10 5.44
CA GLN A 493 -11.42 -11.43 5.85
C GLN A 493 -12.92 -11.40 6.13
N GLY A 494 -13.60 -12.53 5.96
CA GLY A 494 -15.03 -12.67 6.22
C GLY A 494 -15.48 -14.13 6.23
N PHE A 495 -16.76 -14.34 6.50
CA PHE A 495 -17.43 -15.65 6.45
C PHE A 495 -18.38 -15.75 5.26
N GLY A 496 -18.72 -16.97 4.88
CA GLY A 496 -19.48 -17.30 3.68
C GLY A 496 -18.62 -17.22 2.41
N ASN A 497 -19.27 -17.35 1.25
CA ASN A 497 -18.64 -17.12 -0.04
C ASN A 497 -18.23 -15.64 -0.17
N TYR A 498 -16.98 -15.41 -0.52
CA TYR A 498 -16.47 -14.11 -0.93
C TYR A 498 -17.24 -13.57 -2.14
N ASP A 499 -18.01 -12.51 -1.94
CA ASP A 499 -18.54 -11.72 -3.06
C ASP A 499 -17.53 -10.62 -3.45
N PRO A 500 -16.91 -10.67 -4.65
CA PRO A 500 -16.04 -9.62 -5.14
C PRO A 500 -16.73 -8.26 -5.33
N ARG A 501 -18.07 -8.20 -5.30
CA ARG A 501 -18.85 -6.96 -5.26
C ARG A 501 -19.01 -6.45 -3.82
N LYS A 502 -19.66 -7.18 -2.92
CA LYS A 502 -19.91 -6.82 -1.51
C LYS A 502 -18.64 -6.83 -0.66
N ASP A 503 -17.98 -7.97 -0.52
CA ASP A 503 -16.98 -8.16 0.53
C ASP A 503 -15.67 -7.44 0.24
N ARG A 504 -15.36 -7.25 -1.05
CA ARG A 504 -14.25 -6.41 -1.49
C ARG A 504 -14.35 -5.02 -0.84
N LYS A 505 -15.54 -4.42 -0.68
CA LYS A 505 -15.77 -3.07 -0.08
C LYS A 505 -15.09 -2.91 1.28
N ASN A 506 -15.17 -3.96 2.09
CA ASN A 506 -14.91 -3.95 3.53
C ASN A 506 -13.45 -4.21 3.90
N PHE A 507 -12.56 -4.36 2.90
CA PHE A 507 -11.16 -4.67 3.14
C PHE A 507 -10.52 -3.61 4.06
N ASN A 508 -10.02 -4.03 5.24
CA ASN A 508 -9.10 -3.23 6.04
C ASN A 508 -7.88 -2.92 5.20
N LEU A 509 -7.95 -1.68 4.78
CA LEU A 509 -6.95 -1.03 4.04
C LEU A 509 -6.89 0.34 4.71
N ILE A 510 -6.60 0.58 6.04
CA ILE A 510 -5.51 1.47 6.65
C ILE A 510 -4.44 0.49 6.97
N ASP A 511 -4.63 -0.37 7.96
CA ASP A 511 -3.55 -1.11 8.58
C ASP A 511 -3.84 -2.59 8.52
N PRO A 512 -3.98 -3.15 7.31
CA PRO A 512 -3.85 -4.58 7.19
C PRO A 512 -2.52 -4.92 7.84
N VAL A 513 -2.61 -5.88 8.74
CA VAL A 513 -1.44 -6.42 9.41
C VAL A 513 -0.49 -6.92 8.32
N GLU A 514 0.73 -6.38 8.35
CA GLU A 514 1.81 -6.90 7.52
C GLU A 514 2.19 -8.26 8.11
N ARG A 515 2.19 -9.28 7.27
CA ARG A 515 2.28 -10.70 7.63
C ARG A 515 3.15 -11.40 6.60
N ASN A 516 3.71 -12.53 6.97
CA ASN A 516 4.10 -13.56 5.99
C ASN A 516 3.24 -14.82 6.09
N THR A 517 2.47 -15.01 7.17
CA THR A 517 1.51 -16.12 7.33
C THR A 517 0.15 -15.63 7.83
N VAL A 518 -0.97 -16.13 7.26
CA VAL A 518 -2.33 -15.79 7.72
C VAL A 518 -3.31 -16.96 7.61
N GLY A 519 -4.11 -17.17 8.66
CA GLY A 519 -5.29 -18.04 8.64
C GLY A 519 -6.37 -17.52 7.68
N VAL A 520 -6.72 -18.33 6.69
CA VAL A 520 -8.01 -18.28 5.98
C VAL A 520 -9.06 -18.79 6.98
N PRO A 521 -10.11 -18.01 7.34
CA PRO A 521 -11.10 -18.48 8.30
C PRO A 521 -11.93 -19.66 7.76
N SER A 522 -12.17 -20.65 8.61
CA SER A 522 -13.17 -21.72 8.39
C SER A 522 -14.52 -21.14 7.96
N GLY A 523 -15.11 -21.75 6.93
CA GLY A 523 -16.37 -21.32 6.35
C GLY A 523 -16.31 -19.90 5.77
N GLY A 524 -15.14 -19.47 5.30
CA GLY A 524 -14.89 -18.06 5.00
C GLY A 524 -13.75 -17.82 4.01
N TRP A 525 -13.21 -16.61 4.05
CA TRP A 525 -12.19 -16.16 3.12
C TRP A 525 -11.24 -15.15 3.77
N VAL A 526 -10.03 -15.08 3.23
CA VAL A 526 -9.06 -14.01 3.50
C VAL A 526 -8.55 -13.45 2.18
N ALA A 527 -8.37 -12.15 2.13
CA ALA A 527 -7.74 -11.47 1.02
C ALA A 527 -6.39 -10.92 1.47
N ILE A 528 -5.34 -11.33 0.79
CA ILE A 528 -4.00 -10.77 0.95
C ILE A 528 -3.65 -9.90 -0.25
N ARG A 529 -2.79 -8.90 -0.03
CA ARG A 529 -2.12 -8.21 -1.13
C ARG A 529 -0.62 -8.15 -0.92
N PHE A 530 0.14 -8.45 -1.96
CA PHE A 530 1.60 -8.38 -1.94
C PHE A 530 2.22 -7.86 -3.23
N ARG A 531 3.50 -7.54 -3.11
CA ARG A 531 4.35 -6.95 -4.12
C ARG A 531 5.34 -8.01 -4.57
N ALA A 532 5.34 -8.35 -5.85
CA ALA A 532 6.32 -9.27 -6.43
C ALA A 532 7.68 -8.58 -6.69
N ASP A 533 8.22 -7.74 -5.80
CA ASP A 533 9.45 -6.95 -6.05
C ASP A 533 10.76 -7.71 -5.84
N ASN A 534 10.71 -9.03 -5.91
CA ASN A 534 11.86 -9.90 -5.70
C ASN A 534 11.85 -10.98 -6.80
N PRO A 535 12.83 -10.99 -7.72
CA PRO A 535 12.86 -11.93 -8.84
C PRO A 535 13.24 -13.33 -8.35
N GLY A 536 12.80 -14.36 -9.08
CA GLY A 536 12.97 -15.76 -8.72
C GLY A 536 11.66 -16.48 -8.49
N VAL A 537 11.70 -17.57 -7.73
CA VAL A 537 10.56 -18.48 -7.53
C VAL A 537 10.27 -18.59 -6.04
N TRP A 538 9.00 -18.37 -5.69
CA TRP A 538 8.57 -18.17 -4.31
C TRP A 538 7.44 -19.14 -3.99
N PHE A 539 7.67 -19.96 -2.97
CA PHE A 539 6.72 -20.96 -2.51
C PHE A 539 5.55 -20.32 -1.75
N MET A 540 4.35 -20.86 -1.90
CA MET A 540 3.18 -20.49 -1.12
C MET A 540 2.45 -21.75 -0.69
N HIS A 541 2.23 -21.94 0.61
CA HIS A 541 1.71 -23.21 1.15
C HIS A 541 0.94 -23.05 2.43
N CYS A 542 0.10 -24.03 2.76
CA CYS A 542 -0.47 -24.15 4.09
C CYS A 542 0.64 -24.49 5.10
N HIS A 543 0.58 -23.85 6.26
CA HIS A 543 1.51 -24.03 7.37
C HIS A 543 1.01 -25.04 8.41
N PHE A 544 -0.10 -25.74 8.11
CA PHE A 544 -0.40 -27.06 8.64
C PHE A 544 0.41 -28.11 7.86
N GLU A 545 1.31 -28.84 8.52
CA GLU A 545 2.27 -29.74 7.87
C GLU A 545 1.60 -30.98 7.24
N VAL A 546 0.38 -31.31 7.66
CA VAL A 546 -0.48 -32.29 6.96
C VAL A 546 -0.96 -31.75 5.59
N HIS A 547 -1.37 -30.49 5.50
CA HIS A 547 -1.96 -29.94 4.26
C HIS A 547 -0.92 -29.62 3.18
N ILE A 548 0.29 -29.17 3.54
CA ILE A 548 1.40 -29.09 2.58
C ILE A 548 1.76 -30.47 2.04
N SER A 549 1.75 -31.53 2.85
CA SER A 549 2.00 -32.90 2.40
C SER A 549 0.91 -33.42 1.44
N TRP A 550 -0.37 -33.17 1.75
CA TRP A 550 -1.52 -33.46 0.87
C TRP A 550 -1.63 -32.54 -0.37
N GLY A 551 -0.78 -31.51 -0.46
CA GLY A 551 -0.56 -30.73 -1.67
C GLY A 551 -1.20 -29.33 -1.73
N LEU A 552 -1.62 -28.77 -0.60
CA LEU A 552 -2.08 -27.38 -0.44
C LEU A 552 -0.88 -26.41 -0.52
N LYS A 553 -0.25 -26.37 -1.70
CA LYS A 553 0.97 -25.62 -2.00
C LYS A 553 1.01 -25.24 -3.48
N MET A 554 1.72 -24.17 -3.84
CA MET A 554 2.00 -23.77 -5.23
C MET A 554 3.23 -22.85 -5.29
N ALA A 555 3.65 -22.47 -6.50
CA ALA A 555 4.78 -21.57 -6.71
C ALA A 555 4.42 -20.33 -7.55
N TRP A 556 4.91 -19.17 -7.10
CA TRP A 556 4.92 -17.92 -7.87
C TRP A 556 6.28 -17.76 -8.55
N ILE A 557 6.29 -17.51 -9.85
CA ILE A 557 7.52 -17.19 -10.59
C ILE A 557 7.49 -15.70 -10.88
N VAL A 558 8.41 -14.96 -10.27
CA VAL A 558 8.58 -13.53 -10.48
C VAL A 558 9.74 -13.33 -11.42
N LEU A 559 9.43 -12.90 -12.65
CA LEU A 559 10.42 -12.66 -13.69
C LEU A 559 11.43 -11.59 -13.28
N ASP A 560 12.58 -11.59 -13.96
CA ASP A 560 13.60 -10.55 -13.91
C ASP A 560 13.04 -9.15 -14.26
N GLY A 561 13.53 -8.13 -13.55
CA GLY A 561 13.28 -6.72 -13.87
C GLY A 561 14.36 -6.09 -14.76
N ASN A 562 14.10 -4.87 -15.22
CA ASN A 562 14.92 -4.21 -16.25
C ASN A 562 16.27 -3.65 -15.73
N LEU A 563 16.48 -3.60 -14.41
CA LEU A 563 17.72 -3.10 -13.79
C LEU A 563 18.55 -4.26 -13.21
N PRO A 564 19.90 -4.18 -13.15
CA PRO A 564 20.73 -5.23 -12.56
C PRO A 564 20.34 -5.59 -11.11
N ASN A 565 19.87 -4.61 -10.31
CA ASN A 565 19.37 -4.82 -8.95
C ASN A 565 17.86 -5.17 -8.88
N GLN A 566 17.29 -5.63 -9.99
CA GLN A 566 15.95 -6.21 -10.11
C GLN A 566 16.02 -7.60 -10.80
N LYS A 567 17.23 -8.12 -11.03
CA LYS A 567 17.47 -9.43 -11.60
C LYS A 567 17.91 -10.42 -10.54
N LEU A 568 17.56 -11.69 -10.70
CA LEU A 568 18.05 -12.74 -9.83
C LEU A 568 19.57 -12.92 -10.06
N PRO A 569 20.43 -12.80 -9.02
CA PRO A 569 21.85 -13.09 -9.17
C PRO A 569 22.09 -14.56 -9.57
N PRO A 570 23.25 -14.89 -10.17
CA PRO A 570 23.61 -16.28 -10.44
C PRO A 570 23.64 -17.11 -9.14
N PRO A 571 23.41 -18.43 -9.24
CA PRO A 571 23.44 -19.31 -8.08
C PRO A 571 24.82 -19.33 -7.39
N PRO A 572 24.86 -19.51 -6.05
CA PRO A 572 26.11 -19.75 -5.33
C PRO A 572 26.87 -20.98 -5.87
N ALA A 573 28.20 -20.94 -5.82
CA ALA A 573 29.04 -22.07 -6.24
C ALA A 573 28.90 -23.32 -5.35
N ASP A 574 28.34 -23.16 -4.14
CA ASP A 574 28.03 -24.22 -3.18
C ASP A 574 26.53 -24.60 -3.14
N LEU A 575 25.73 -24.16 -4.12
CA LEU A 575 24.32 -24.56 -4.22
C LEU A 575 24.20 -26.11 -4.30
N PRO A 576 23.35 -26.76 -3.48
CA PRO A 576 23.18 -28.21 -3.52
C PRO A 576 22.69 -28.69 -4.89
N ASN A 577 23.48 -29.55 -5.53
CA ASN A 577 23.17 -30.17 -6.82
C ASN A 577 22.41 -31.48 -6.65
N GLN A 578 21.70 -31.89 -7.71
CA GLN A 578 21.23 -33.27 -7.85
C GLN A 578 22.43 -34.20 -8.12
N MET A 579 22.55 -35.29 -7.36
CA MET A 579 23.23 -36.48 -7.89
C MET A 579 22.40 -37.03 -9.05
N GLY A 580 22.99 -37.14 -10.25
CA GLY A 580 22.28 -37.61 -11.44
C GLY A 580 22.93 -37.29 -12.79
N ARG A 581 23.82 -36.31 -12.88
CA ARG A 581 24.66 -36.07 -14.09
C ARG A 581 26.12 -35.81 -13.76
N SER A 582 26.89 -36.90 -13.75
CA SER A 582 28.36 -36.87 -13.83
C SER A 582 28.81 -36.55 -15.26
N HIS A 583 28.82 -35.26 -15.63
CA HIS A 583 29.60 -34.82 -16.79
C HIS A 583 30.99 -34.37 -16.34
N LEU A 584 31.95 -35.27 -16.56
CA LEU A 584 33.37 -35.06 -16.39
C LEU A 584 33.93 -34.17 -17.53
N LEU A 585 35.09 -33.54 -17.26
CA LEU A 585 36.00 -32.88 -18.21
C LEU A 585 35.53 -31.54 -18.82
N PRO A 586 36.48 -30.66 -19.25
CA PRO A 586 37.60 -30.19 -18.44
C PRO A 586 37.85 -28.67 -18.54
N SER A 587 38.73 -28.16 -17.68
CA SER A 587 39.23 -26.77 -17.74
C SER A 587 40.38 -26.62 -18.74
N ALA A 588 40.18 -25.92 -19.86
CA ALA A 588 41.23 -25.19 -20.59
C ALA A 588 40.64 -24.21 -21.65
N ILE A 589 41.50 -23.34 -22.20
CA ILE A 589 41.30 -22.57 -23.46
C ILE A 589 40.06 -21.66 -23.57
N LEU A 590 39.97 -20.58 -22.77
CA LEU A 590 39.41 -19.29 -23.25
C LEU A 590 39.87 -18.06 -22.43
N LYS A 591 41.19 -17.92 -22.22
CA LYS A 591 41.81 -16.77 -21.53
C LYS A 591 42.99 -16.16 -22.32
N ALA A 592 42.83 -15.98 -23.63
CA ALA A 592 43.85 -15.31 -24.46
C ALA A 592 43.23 -14.71 -25.74
N MET A 593 42.75 -13.46 -25.67
CA MET A 593 42.82 -12.42 -26.72
C MET A 593 42.05 -11.15 -26.29
N PHE A 594 42.32 -10.02 -26.95
CA PHE A 594 41.69 -8.71 -26.75
C PHE A 594 41.87 -8.06 -25.37
N LEU A 595 43.12 -7.96 -24.95
CA LEU A 595 43.62 -6.68 -24.42
C LEU A 595 44.40 -5.96 -25.52
N ALA A 596 44.51 -4.63 -25.41
CA ALA A 596 45.23 -3.71 -26.30
C ALA A 596 44.72 -3.59 -27.76
N LEU A 597 44.11 -2.45 -28.08
CA LEU A 597 44.63 -1.52 -29.10
C LEU A 597 43.98 -0.13 -28.94
N PHE A 598 44.76 0.91 -29.28
CA PHE A 598 44.41 2.34 -29.33
C PHE A 598 43.70 3.01 -28.13
N ALA A 599 44.52 3.62 -27.27
CA ALA A 599 44.19 4.92 -26.70
C ALA A 599 44.90 6.03 -27.50
N MET A 600 44.17 7.05 -27.97
CA MET A 600 44.67 8.40 -28.30
C MET A 600 43.49 9.35 -28.61
N TRP A 601 43.80 10.63 -28.87
CA TRP A 601 42.90 11.78 -29.04
C TRP A 601 42.41 12.46 -27.75
N ILE A 602 43.29 13.32 -27.23
CA ILE A 602 42.99 14.48 -26.39
C ILE A 602 43.36 15.73 -27.19
N LEU A 603 42.48 16.73 -27.24
CA LEU A 603 42.78 18.18 -27.08
C LEU A 603 41.44 18.97 -27.01
N PRO A 604 41.37 20.17 -26.39
CA PRO A 604 40.12 20.86 -26.07
C PRO A 604 39.93 22.21 -26.80
N GLU A 605 38.68 22.70 -26.93
CA GLU A 605 38.34 24.14 -26.82
C GLU A 605 36.81 24.39 -26.61
N PRO A 606 36.25 25.63 -26.42
CA PRO A 606 35.72 25.96 -25.09
C PRO A 606 34.26 26.51 -25.02
N ALA A 607 33.83 26.68 -23.76
CA ALA A 607 32.90 27.70 -23.24
C ALA A 607 31.67 28.15 -24.07
N LEU A 608 30.49 27.57 -23.75
CA LEU A 608 29.24 28.35 -23.73
C LEU A 608 28.37 28.07 -22.50
N ALA A 609 28.75 28.64 -21.36
CA ALA A 609 28.13 28.44 -20.05
C ALA A 609 26.73 29.11 -19.89
N LYS A 610 25.74 28.75 -20.72
CA LYS A 610 24.37 29.27 -20.63
C LYS A 610 23.47 28.47 -19.69
N HIS A 611 23.63 28.78 -18.39
CA HIS A 611 22.79 28.38 -17.25
C HIS A 611 22.84 26.88 -16.90
N ALA A 612 23.26 26.58 -15.66
CA ALA A 612 23.16 25.25 -15.06
C ALA A 612 21.69 24.84 -14.86
N ARG A 613 21.08 24.29 -15.91
CA ARG A 613 19.69 23.80 -15.94
C ARG A 613 19.58 22.56 -15.06
N VAL A 614 19.13 22.76 -13.82
CA VAL A 614 19.00 21.67 -12.84
C VAL A 614 18.00 20.63 -13.35
N THR A 615 18.49 19.42 -13.59
CA THR A 615 17.64 18.24 -13.82
C THR A 615 17.35 17.60 -12.47
N ARG A 616 16.11 17.74 -12.00
CA ARG A 616 15.68 17.19 -10.71
C ARG A 616 15.14 15.78 -10.90
N HIS A 617 15.72 14.86 -10.16
CA HIS A 617 15.34 13.46 -10.16
C HIS A 617 14.42 13.20 -8.96
N TYR A 618 13.24 12.65 -9.23
CA TYR A 618 12.31 12.19 -8.21
C TYR A 618 12.03 10.71 -8.45
N LYS A 619 12.28 9.86 -7.46
CA LYS A 619 11.75 8.49 -7.47
C LYS A 619 10.38 8.53 -6.82
N PHE A 620 9.36 8.10 -7.55
CA PHE A 620 8.00 7.97 -7.06
C PHE A 620 7.71 6.47 -6.91
N ASN A 621 7.91 5.95 -5.69
CA ASN A 621 7.46 4.62 -5.35
C ASN A 621 5.97 4.69 -5.02
N ILE A 622 5.10 4.18 -5.89
CA ILE A 622 3.67 4.16 -5.62
C ILE A 622 3.37 2.99 -4.68
N GLU A 623 3.02 3.24 -3.44
CA GLU A 623 2.83 2.21 -2.41
C GLU A 623 1.59 2.55 -1.58
N MET A 624 0.81 1.58 -1.07
CA MET A 624 -0.18 1.96 -0.05
C MET A 624 0.57 2.53 1.15
N LYS A 625 -0.05 3.43 1.92
CA LYS A 625 0.28 3.49 3.35
C LYS A 625 -0.90 3.51 4.27
N ASN A 626 -0.61 2.86 5.36
CA ASN A 626 -1.45 2.72 6.51
C ASN A 626 -1.39 4.06 7.29
N VAL A 627 -2.50 4.82 7.37
CA VAL A 627 -2.55 6.23 7.86
C VAL A 627 -3.86 6.59 8.62
N ARG A 628 -3.95 6.41 9.95
CA ARG A 628 -5.22 6.42 10.75
C ARG A 628 -6.10 7.69 10.61
N ARG A 629 -7.43 7.58 10.40
CA ARG A 629 -8.44 8.68 10.52
C ARG A 629 -9.83 8.13 10.93
N LEU A 630 -10.72 8.98 11.49
CA LEU A 630 -12.12 8.63 11.84
C LEU A 630 -12.33 7.37 12.71
N CYS A 631 -11.45 7.14 13.69
CA CYS A 631 -11.30 5.90 14.46
C CYS A 631 -10.86 4.68 13.65
N GLN A 632 -11.51 4.44 12.51
CA GLN A 632 -11.37 3.31 11.62
C GLN A 632 -10.03 3.30 10.89
N THR A 633 -9.82 2.16 10.25
CA THR A 633 -8.69 1.91 9.41
C THR A 633 -9.01 1.57 7.93
N LYS A 634 -9.07 2.64 7.08
CA LYS A 634 -8.80 2.69 5.61
C LYS A 634 -7.58 3.65 5.24
N SER A 635 -6.35 3.62 4.63
CA SER A 635 -5.40 3.06 3.59
C SER A 635 -5.75 3.32 2.15
N ILE A 636 -4.69 3.75 1.51
CA ILE A 636 -4.74 4.94 0.71
C ILE A 636 -3.44 5.02 -0.10
N VAL A 637 -3.59 5.31 -1.38
CA VAL A 637 -2.51 5.23 -2.35
C VAL A 637 -1.54 6.36 -2.03
N THR A 638 -0.28 6.04 -1.83
CA THR A 638 0.73 7.04 -1.51
C THR A 638 1.89 6.97 -2.49
N VAL A 639 2.65 8.06 -2.53
CA VAL A 639 4.00 8.04 -3.10
C VAL A 639 4.99 8.15 -1.95
N ASN A 640 6.01 7.29 -1.93
CA ASN A 640 7.10 7.30 -0.92
C ASN A 640 6.57 7.38 0.52
N GLY A 641 5.42 6.77 0.76
CA GLY A 641 4.84 6.59 2.06
C GLY A 641 4.09 7.75 2.69
N GLN A 642 3.60 8.70 1.92
CA GLN A 642 2.99 9.92 2.44
C GLN A 642 1.58 10.14 1.91
N PHE A 643 0.66 10.51 2.81
CA PHE A 643 -0.67 11.03 2.49
C PHE A 643 -0.97 12.29 3.33
N PRO A 644 -1.16 13.46 2.71
CA PRO A 644 -0.85 13.76 1.30
C PRO A 644 0.62 13.46 0.95
N GLY A 645 0.88 13.18 -0.32
CA GLY A 645 2.17 12.73 -0.82
C GLY A 645 3.30 13.77 -0.82
N PRO A 646 4.54 13.33 -1.13
CA PRO A 646 5.72 14.16 -1.16
C PRO A 646 5.58 15.38 -2.06
N ARG A 647 6.07 16.52 -1.55
CA ARG A 647 6.14 17.78 -2.29
C ARG A 647 7.24 17.74 -3.35
N ILE A 648 6.88 17.90 -4.61
CA ILE A 648 7.83 18.27 -5.67
C ILE A 648 8.19 19.74 -5.51
N ILE A 649 9.47 20.11 -5.70
CA ILE A 649 9.94 21.50 -5.66
C ILE A 649 10.78 21.78 -6.89
N ALA A 650 10.30 22.68 -7.75
CA ALA A 650 10.97 23.10 -8.98
C ALA A 650 11.13 24.62 -9.01
N ARG A 651 11.91 25.12 -9.98
CA ARG A 651 11.85 26.50 -10.48
C ARG A 651 11.42 26.48 -11.94
N GLU A 652 10.81 27.57 -12.39
CA GLU A 652 10.50 27.78 -13.81
C GLU A 652 11.78 27.61 -14.68
N GLY A 653 11.77 26.66 -15.62
CA GLY A 653 12.90 26.30 -16.47
C GLY A 653 13.68 25.03 -16.06
N ASP A 654 13.45 24.48 -14.87
CA ASP A 654 14.02 23.19 -14.46
C ASP A 654 13.49 22.02 -15.32
N ARG A 655 14.29 20.95 -15.46
CA ARG A 655 13.85 19.67 -16.04
C ARG A 655 13.47 18.72 -14.90
N LEU A 656 12.32 18.07 -15.01
CA LEU A 656 11.89 17.04 -14.07
C LEU A 656 12.01 15.66 -14.72
N LEU A 657 12.66 14.74 -14.01
CA LEU A 657 12.71 13.31 -14.31
C LEU A 657 12.09 12.58 -13.12
N ILE A 658 10.80 12.27 -13.23
CA ILE A 658 10.04 11.58 -12.19
C ILE A 658 9.95 10.11 -12.60
N LYS A 659 10.84 9.28 -12.07
CA LYS A 659 10.76 7.83 -12.24
C LYS A 659 9.66 7.30 -11.32
N VAL A 660 8.46 7.19 -11.86
CA VAL A 660 7.38 6.42 -11.25
C VAL A 660 7.76 4.95 -11.40
N VAL A 661 8.36 4.38 -10.37
CA VAL A 661 8.42 2.93 -10.26
C VAL A 661 7.03 2.53 -9.80
N ASN A 662 6.25 1.99 -10.73
CA ASN A 662 4.91 1.61 -10.37
C ASN A 662 4.97 0.38 -9.49
N HIS A 663 4.90 0.67 -8.20
CA HIS A 663 4.81 -0.29 -7.14
C HIS A 663 3.31 -0.56 -6.83
N VAL A 664 2.30 0.22 -7.25
CA VAL A 664 0.88 -0.18 -7.19
C VAL A 664 0.10 0.41 -8.37
N LYS A 665 -0.25 -0.42 -9.36
CA LYS A 665 -1.03 -0.13 -10.59
C LYS A 665 -1.43 1.36 -10.77
N HIS A 666 -0.74 2.01 -11.72
CA HIS A 666 -1.18 3.14 -12.56
C HIS A 666 -0.87 4.59 -12.05
N GLY A 667 -0.85 5.63 -12.92
CA GLY A 667 -0.08 6.90 -12.70
C GLY A 667 -0.51 8.24 -13.38
N VAL A 668 0.44 9.21 -13.44
CA VAL A 668 0.39 10.70 -13.73
C VAL A 668 1.84 11.28 -13.85
N ARG A 669 2.22 12.41 -14.50
CA ARG A 669 1.64 13.32 -15.54
C ARG A 669 2.65 14.43 -16.01
N GLN A 670 2.35 15.11 -17.14
CA GLN A 670 2.97 16.28 -17.82
C GLN A 670 4.29 16.04 -18.61
N LEU A 671 4.66 16.79 -19.68
CA LEU A 671 3.98 17.67 -20.68
C LEU A 671 5.00 18.02 -21.81
N ARG A 672 4.55 18.34 -23.04
CA ARG A 672 5.34 18.36 -24.32
C ARG A 672 6.02 17.02 -24.68
N SER A 673 5.55 15.99 -24.01
CA SER A 673 5.72 14.57 -24.28
C SER A 673 4.35 14.00 -23.94
N GLY A 674 3.48 13.80 -24.93
CA GLY A 674 2.12 13.29 -24.68
C GLY A 674 2.14 11.96 -23.91
N TRP A 675 3.17 11.17 -24.20
CA TRP A 675 3.59 9.96 -23.48
C TRP A 675 3.67 10.13 -21.97
N ALA A 676 4.10 11.28 -21.48
CA ALA A 676 4.20 11.61 -20.08
C ALA A 676 2.90 12.24 -19.52
N ASP A 677 1.78 12.34 -20.25
CA ASP A 677 0.56 12.94 -19.69
C ASP A 677 -0.16 12.02 -18.69
N GLY A 678 -0.22 10.71 -18.92
CA GLY A 678 -0.63 9.75 -17.89
C GLY A 678 -2.11 9.34 -17.73
N PRO A 679 -3.15 10.01 -18.28
CA PRO A 679 -4.50 9.44 -18.28
C PRO A 679 -4.52 8.08 -18.97
N ALA A 680 -4.92 7.07 -18.19
CA ALA A 680 -5.03 5.71 -18.65
C ALA A 680 -5.92 5.63 -19.89
N TYR A 681 -5.38 5.01 -20.95
CA TYR A 681 -6.06 4.78 -22.23
C TYR A 681 -6.38 6.04 -23.05
N ILE A 682 -5.84 7.21 -22.69
CA ILE A 682 -5.86 8.41 -23.55
C ILE A 682 -4.47 8.62 -24.16
N THR A 683 -3.43 8.68 -23.32
CA THR A 683 -2.08 9.09 -23.74
C THR A 683 -1.04 8.00 -23.59
N GLN A 684 -1.26 7.12 -22.64
CA GLN A 684 -0.51 5.88 -22.47
C GLN A 684 -1.44 4.79 -21.96
N CYS A 685 -1.13 3.53 -22.25
CA CYS A 685 -1.68 2.49 -21.39
C CYS A 685 -1.16 2.67 -19.97
N PRO A 686 -1.90 2.18 -18.97
CA PRO A 686 -1.49 2.33 -17.59
C PRO A 686 -0.10 1.73 -17.38
N ILE A 687 0.72 2.38 -16.56
CA ILE A 687 1.93 1.72 -16.04
C ILE A 687 1.44 0.49 -15.29
N GLN A 688 1.72 -0.71 -15.81
CA GLN A 688 1.40 -1.94 -15.08
C GLN A 688 2.25 -1.99 -13.83
N THR A 689 1.83 -2.68 -12.78
CA THR A 689 2.74 -2.83 -11.64
C THR A 689 3.93 -3.65 -12.08
N GLY A 690 5.07 -3.37 -11.46
CA GLY A 690 6.33 -3.88 -11.93
C GLY A 690 7.10 -2.87 -12.74
N GLN A 691 6.46 -2.43 -13.82
CA GLN A 691 7.02 -1.47 -14.76
C GLN A 691 7.34 -0.14 -14.06
N SER A 692 8.46 0.46 -14.48
CA SER A 692 8.79 1.83 -14.10
C SER A 692 8.75 2.70 -15.34
N TYR A 693 8.04 3.82 -15.27
CA TYR A 693 7.98 4.79 -16.36
C TYR A 693 8.59 6.13 -15.90
N VAL A 694 9.40 6.75 -16.76
CA VAL A 694 10.09 8.01 -16.48
C VAL A 694 9.36 9.18 -17.11
N TYR A 695 8.50 9.83 -16.32
CA TYR A 695 7.91 11.11 -16.68
C TYR A 695 9.01 12.17 -16.83
N ASN A 696 9.15 12.70 -18.05
CA ASN A 696 10.28 13.53 -18.47
C ASN A 696 9.75 14.79 -19.16
N PHE A 697 9.79 15.92 -18.44
CA PHE A 697 9.27 17.20 -18.91
C PHE A 697 10.04 18.41 -18.34
N ARG A 698 9.65 19.62 -18.76
CA ARG A 698 10.24 20.89 -18.32
C ARG A 698 9.15 21.85 -17.87
N VAL A 699 9.40 22.60 -16.80
CA VAL A 699 8.47 23.61 -16.29
C VAL A 699 8.60 24.88 -17.15
N THR A 700 7.49 25.36 -17.74
CA THR A 700 7.50 26.44 -18.73
C THR A 700 6.32 27.40 -18.54
N GLY A 701 6.60 28.62 -18.05
CA GLY A 701 5.59 29.66 -17.82
C GLY A 701 4.91 29.61 -16.45
N GLN A 702 4.58 28.42 -15.93
CA GLN A 702 3.93 28.27 -14.63
C GLN A 702 4.82 28.78 -13.48
N ARG A 703 4.22 29.43 -12.46
CA ARG A 703 4.90 29.92 -11.25
C ARG A 703 3.93 29.87 -10.07
N GLY A 704 4.16 28.99 -9.10
CA GLY A 704 3.23 28.84 -7.99
C GLY A 704 3.02 27.44 -7.45
N THR A 705 1.76 27.12 -7.13
CA THR A 705 1.30 25.82 -6.63
C THR A 705 0.54 25.08 -7.72
N LEU A 706 0.97 23.85 -8.03
CA LEU A 706 0.17 22.84 -8.71
C LEU A 706 0.08 21.61 -7.80
N PHE A 707 -0.51 20.52 -8.28
CA PHE A 707 -0.47 19.22 -7.61
C PHE A 707 -0.31 18.09 -8.64
N TRP A 708 0.21 16.96 -8.19
CA TRP A 708 0.16 15.68 -8.91
C TRP A 708 -0.89 14.80 -8.23
N HIS A 709 -1.49 13.87 -8.98
CA HIS A 709 -2.46 12.90 -8.45
C HIS A 709 -2.36 11.51 -9.11
N ALA A 710 -3.41 10.69 -9.13
CA ALA A 710 -3.56 9.55 -10.05
C ALA A 710 -4.60 9.87 -11.14
N HIS A 711 -4.46 9.29 -12.33
CA HIS A 711 -5.42 9.50 -13.43
C HIS A 711 -5.97 8.19 -14.03
N ILE A 712 -6.36 7.29 -13.12
CA ILE A 712 -7.29 6.20 -13.38
C ILE A 712 -8.13 5.94 -12.11
N SER A 713 -9.38 5.50 -12.31
CA SER A 713 -10.29 5.08 -11.23
C SER A 713 -10.39 6.15 -10.13
N TRP A 714 -10.58 5.75 -8.88
CA TRP A 714 -10.73 6.66 -7.72
C TRP A 714 -9.46 6.79 -6.87
N LEU A 715 -8.33 6.32 -7.38
CA LEU A 715 -7.00 6.40 -6.75
C LEU A 715 -6.62 7.82 -6.34
N ARG A 716 -7.08 8.84 -7.07
CA ARG A 716 -6.85 10.26 -6.74
C ARG A 716 -7.53 10.72 -5.45
N ALA A 717 -8.35 9.89 -4.81
CA ALA A 717 -8.83 10.16 -3.46
C ALA A 717 -7.67 10.26 -2.46
N THR A 718 -6.52 9.69 -2.82
CA THR A 718 -5.39 9.54 -1.91
C THR A 718 -4.02 9.63 -2.56
N LEU A 719 -3.86 9.14 -3.80
CA LEU A 719 -2.67 9.43 -4.58
C LEU A 719 -2.73 10.89 -5.03
N TYR A 720 -2.23 11.80 -4.21
CA TYR A 720 -1.98 13.18 -4.56
C TYR A 720 -0.91 13.82 -3.69
N GLY A 721 -0.27 14.86 -4.22
CA GLY A 721 0.69 15.68 -3.47
C GLY A 721 1.05 16.98 -4.18
N PRO A 722 1.64 17.96 -3.46
CA PRO A 722 1.82 19.29 -3.98
C PRO A 722 3.04 19.40 -4.91
N ILE A 723 2.93 20.22 -5.95
CA ILE A 723 4.05 20.70 -6.77
C ILE A 723 4.23 22.17 -6.47
N VAL A 724 5.41 22.57 -5.96
CA VAL A 724 5.74 23.98 -5.75
C VAL A 724 6.77 24.42 -6.78
N ILE A 725 6.35 25.33 -7.66
CA ILE A 725 7.15 25.96 -8.69
C ILE A 725 7.54 27.34 -8.19
N LEU A 726 8.74 27.45 -7.61
CA LEU A 726 9.30 28.71 -7.16
C LEU A 726 9.66 29.59 -8.37
N PRO A 727 9.75 30.93 -8.19
CA PRO A 727 10.28 31.83 -9.22
C PRO A 727 11.68 31.40 -9.71
N LYS A 728 12.14 31.93 -10.85
CA LYS A 728 13.53 31.76 -11.31
C LYS A 728 14.53 32.16 -10.21
N ARG A 729 15.75 31.62 -10.28
CA ARG A 729 16.85 32.06 -9.38
C ARG A 729 17.00 33.58 -9.53
N HIS A 730 17.12 34.30 -8.42
CA HIS A 730 17.16 35.78 -8.36
C HIS A 730 15.86 36.53 -8.75
N ALA A 731 14.73 35.83 -9.01
CA ALA A 731 13.43 36.48 -9.18
C ALA A 731 12.61 36.48 -7.87
N SER A 732 12.01 37.63 -7.54
CA SER A 732 11.09 37.81 -6.40
C SER A 732 9.63 37.49 -6.76
N TYR A 733 8.83 37.19 -5.73
CA TYR A 733 7.36 37.19 -5.81
C TYR A 733 6.81 38.58 -6.12
N PRO A 734 5.61 38.72 -6.72
CA PRO A 734 4.92 40.00 -6.91
C PRO A 734 4.27 40.55 -5.62
N PHE A 735 4.55 39.94 -4.47
CA PHE A 735 4.07 40.30 -3.14
C PHE A 735 5.21 40.10 -2.12
N PRO A 736 5.15 40.71 -0.92
CA PRO A 736 6.21 40.59 0.08
C PRO A 736 6.56 39.14 0.43
N GLN A 737 7.86 38.85 0.55
CA GLN A 737 8.38 37.51 0.82
C GLN A 737 7.74 36.92 2.11
N PRO A 738 7.06 35.76 2.04
CA PRO A 738 6.44 35.16 3.21
C PRO A 738 7.49 34.63 4.19
N PHE A 739 7.20 34.75 5.49
CA PHE A 739 8.03 34.21 6.57
C PHE A 739 8.11 32.68 6.54
N LYS A 740 7.00 32.03 6.16
CA LYS A 740 6.94 30.57 5.94
C LYS A 740 5.84 30.24 4.94
N GLU A 741 6.08 29.21 4.14
CA GLU A 741 5.08 28.62 3.24
C GLU A 741 4.52 27.33 3.85
N VAL A 742 3.20 27.12 3.74
CA VAL A 742 2.50 25.97 4.33
C VAL A 742 1.48 25.40 3.33
N PRO A 743 1.61 24.14 2.88
CA PRO A 743 0.57 23.46 2.13
C PRO A 743 -0.69 23.25 2.98
N MET A 744 -1.87 23.44 2.37
CA MET A 744 -3.17 23.03 2.93
C MET A 744 -3.95 22.33 1.83
N ILE A 745 -3.87 21.00 1.82
CA ILE A 745 -4.47 20.16 0.78
C ILE A 745 -5.77 19.61 1.31
N PHE A 746 -6.89 19.98 0.69
CA PHE A 746 -8.19 19.43 1.00
C PHE A 746 -8.41 18.13 0.23
N GLY A 747 -9.15 17.21 0.82
CA GLY A 747 -9.54 15.96 0.17
C GLY A 747 -10.55 15.19 1.03
N GLU A 748 -11.25 14.25 0.40
CA GLU A 748 -12.28 13.44 1.05
C GLU A 748 -11.73 12.14 1.64
N TRP A 749 -12.53 11.54 2.52
CA TRP A 749 -12.17 10.34 3.25
C TRP A 749 -13.35 9.40 3.47
N TRP A 750 -13.36 8.29 2.75
CA TRP A 750 -14.18 7.12 3.04
C TRP A 750 -13.48 6.17 4.02
N LYS A 751 -14.27 5.43 4.79
CA LYS A 751 -13.88 4.30 5.64
C LYS A 751 -13.77 2.97 4.89
N ALA A 752 -14.46 2.83 3.75
CA ALA A 752 -14.36 1.71 2.81
C ALA A 752 -13.47 2.07 1.61
N ASP A 753 -12.76 1.11 1.00
CA ASP A 753 -11.84 1.41 -0.10
C ASP A 753 -12.60 1.95 -1.33
N THR A 754 -12.19 3.16 -1.72
CA THR A 754 -12.69 3.97 -2.84
C THR A 754 -12.67 3.23 -4.16
N GLU A 755 -11.70 2.34 -4.39
CA GLU A 755 -11.71 1.49 -5.59
C GLU A 755 -12.90 0.54 -5.59
N LYS A 756 -13.33 0.02 -4.44
CA LYS A 756 -14.52 -0.84 -4.40
C LYS A 756 -15.81 -0.02 -4.44
N ILE A 757 -15.83 1.20 -3.90
CA ILE A 757 -16.98 2.11 -4.01
C ILE A 757 -17.27 2.43 -5.48
N ILE A 758 -16.28 2.84 -6.28
CA ILE A 758 -16.50 3.09 -7.71
C ILE A 758 -16.80 1.79 -8.49
N ASN A 759 -16.19 0.65 -8.12
CA ASN A 759 -16.57 -0.65 -8.67
C ASN A 759 -17.97 -1.12 -8.24
N GLN A 760 -18.65 -0.51 -7.25
CA GLN A 760 -20.09 -0.73 -7.02
C GLN A 760 -20.88 0.02 -8.08
N ALA A 761 -20.70 1.34 -8.16
CA ALA A 761 -21.45 2.23 -9.04
C ALA A 761 -21.38 1.74 -10.50
N LEU A 762 -20.19 1.38 -10.98
CA LEU A 762 -19.99 0.84 -12.33
C LEU A 762 -20.58 -0.56 -12.57
N GLN A 763 -20.85 -1.34 -11.51
CA GLN A 763 -21.44 -2.69 -11.62
C GLN A 763 -22.95 -2.74 -11.37
N THR A 764 -23.52 -1.72 -10.73
CA THR A 764 -24.96 -1.64 -10.46
C THR A 764 -25.66 -0.52 -11.21
N GLY A 765 -24.93 0.46 -11.74
CA GLY A 765 -25.53 1.64 -12.38
C GLY A 765 -26.05 2.70 -11.40
N ALA A 766 -25.83 2.54 -10.09
CA ALA A 766 -26.17 3.54 -9.08
C ALA A 766 -25.04 4.56 -8.84
N ALA A 767 -25.34 5.62 -8.10
CA ALA A 767 -24.35 6.59 -7.65
C ALA A 767 -23.34 5.97 -6.65
N PRO A 768 -22.08 6.45 -6.60
CA PRO A 768 -21.11 6.01 -5.61
C PRO A 768 -21.43 6.57 -4.22
N ASN A 769 -21.07 5.82 -3.16
CA ASN A 769 -21.28 6.25 -1.78
C ASN A 769 -20.49 7.53 -1.44
N ILE A 770 -21.10 8.43 -0.66
CA ILE A 770 -20.51 9.66 -0.10
C ILE A 770 -19.32 9.38 0.84
N SER A 771 -18.46 10.38 1.07
CA SER A 771 -17.38 10.28 2.05
C SER A 771 -17.87 10.27 3.49
N ASP A 772 -17.02 9.76 4.40
CA ASP A 772 -17.23 9.77 5.84
C ASP A 772 -16.67 11.04 6.51
N ALA A 773 -15.82 11.80 5.81
CA ALA A 773 -15.35 13.14 6.19
C ALA A 773 -14.57 13.85 5.06
N PHE A 774 -14.62 15.18 5.05
CA PHE A 774 -13.54 16.00 4.48
C PHE A 774 -12.29 16.04 5.37
N THR A 775 -11.18 16.48 4.80
CA THR A 775 -9.89 16.57 5.48
C THR A 775 -9.08 17.82 5.13
N ILE A 776 -8.22 18.28 6.04
CA ILE A 776 -7.17 19.28 5.81
C ILE A 776 -5.81 18.61 5.98
N ASN A 777 -4.99 18.62 4.93
CA ASN A 777 -3.75 17.83 4.85
C ASN A 777 -3.99 16.35 5.21
N GLY A 778 -5.09 15.78 4.71
CA GLY A 778 -5.51 14.42 4.98
C GLY A 778 -6.10 14.18 6.38
N LEU A 779 -6.18 15.17 7.27
CA LEU A 779 -6.70 15.06 8.65
C LEU A 779 -8.14 15.64 8.77
N PRO A 780 -9.16 14.87 9.20
CA PRO A 780 -10.53 15.38 9.38
C PRO A 780 -10.67 16.50 10.42
N GLY A 781 -9.94 16.42 11.53
CA GLY A 781 -9.98 17.41 12.60
C GLY A 781 -10.93 17.11 13.76
N PRO A 782 -11.14 18.08 14.67
CA PRO A 782 -11.77 17.85 15.97
C PRO A 782 -13.30 17.73 15.94
N LEU A 783 -13.92 17.96 14.78
CA LEU A 783 -15.37 17.81 14.61
C LEU A 783 -15.80 16.35 14.33
N TYR A 784 -14.84 15.43 14.20
CA TYR A 784 -15.11 14.00 13.96
C TYR A 784 -14.53 13.11 15.05
N ASN A 785 -15.20 11.98 15.29
CA ASN A 785 -14.79 10.99 16.30
C ASN A 785 -13.37 10.45 16.04
N CYS A 786 -12.67 10.24 17.17
CA CYS A 786 -11.23 9.95 17.28
C CYS A 786 -10.26 10.89 16.54
N SER A 787 -10.73 11.97 15.89
CA SER A 787 -9.88 12.79 15.00
C SER A 787 -9.39 14.08 15.66
N ALA A 788 -9.86 14.40 16.87
CA ALA A 788 -9.41 15.55 17.65
C ALA A 788 -7.93 15.50 18.07
N LYS A 789 -7.37 14.32 18.36
CA LYS A 789 -5.93 14.17 18.68
C LYS A 789 -5.04 14.46 17.48
N ASP A 790 -5.50 14.05 16.29
CA ASP A 790 -4.80 14.20 15.01
C ASP A 790 -5.24 15.47 14.25
N THR A 791 -5.56 16.54 14.97
CA THR A 791 -5.99 17.82 14.37
C THR A 791 -4.82 18.55 13.69
N PHE A 792 -5.02 19.06 12.47
CA PHE A 792 -4.04 19.92 11.81
C PHE A 792 -3.82 21.22 12.61
N LYS A 793 -2.56 21.49 13.00
CA LYS A 793 -2.18 22.67 13.79
C LYS A 793 -1.24 23.62 13.04
N LEU A 794 -1.71 24.83 12.76
CA LEU A 794 -0.94 25.92 12.16
C LEU A 794 -0.37 26.82 13.26
N LYS A 795 0.89 26.59 13.65
CA LYS A 795 1.57 27.46 14.62
C LYS A 795 2.11 28.73 13.95
N VAL A 796 1.78 29.88 14.52
CA VAL A 796 2.17 31.21 13.99
C VAL A 796 2.91 32.07 15.01
N LYS A 797 3.84 32.88 14.52
CA LYS A 797 4.52 33.94 15.29
C LYS A 797 3.80 35.27 15.10
N PRO A 798 3.60 36.07 16.17
CA PRO A 798 3.00 37.39 16.07
C PRO A 798 3.64 38.28 15.00
N GLY A 799 2.82 39.02 14.26
CA GLY A 799 3.23 39.98 13.23
C GLY A 799 3.83 39.38 11.94
N LYS A 800 4.01 38.06 11.83
CA LYS A 800 4.58 37.40 10.63
C LYS A 800 3.50 37.05 9.60
N THR A 801 3.89 37.02 8.31
CA THR A 801 3.00 36.68 7.18
C THR A 801 3.34 35.32 6.62
N TYR A 802 2.34 34.47 6.45
CA TYR A 802 2.44 33.09 5.97
C TYR A 802 1.80 32.97 4.58
N LEU A 803 2.43 32.23 3.67
CA LEU A 803 1.83 31.87 2.39
C LEU A 803 1.22 30.48 2.52
N LEU A 804 -0.11 30.42 2.53
CA LEU A 804 -0.85 29.16 2.57
C LEU A 804 -1.11 28.72 1.13
N ARG A 805 -0.60 27.55 0.76
CA ARG A 805 -0.72 26.96 -0.57
C ARG A 805 -1.88 25.97 -0.58
N MET A 806 -3.06 26.43 -0.99
CA MET A 806 -4.30 25.63 -0.98
C MET A 806 -4.43 24.82 -2.27
N ILE A 807 -4.88 23.58 -2.13
CA ILE A 807 -5.13 22.64 -3.23
C ILE A 807 -6.43 21.91 -2.87
N ASN A 808 -7.41 21.81 -3.77
CA ASN A 808 -8.54 20.90 -3.56
C ASN A 808 -8.33 19.62 -4.38
N ALA A 809 -7.99 18.54 -3.68
CA ALA A 809 -7.84 17.19 -4.21
C ALA A 809 -9.02 16.27 -3.85
N ALA A 810 -10.14 16.83 -3.36
CA ALA A 810 -11.40 16.12 -3.22
C ALA A 810 -11.86 15.54 -4.57
N LEU A 811 -12.65 14.47 -4.54
CA LEU A 811 -13.24 13.86 -5.72
C LEU A 811 -14.43 14.66 -6.22
N ASN A 812 -15.35 14.98 -5.31
CA ASN A 812 -16.71 15.37 -5.63
C ASN A 812 -16.92 16.87 -5.41
N ASP A 813 -16.79 17.35 -4.16
CA ASP A 813 -17.26 18.68 -3.77
C ASP A 813 -16.26 19.85 -3.93
N GLU A 814 -16.80 21.01 -4.30
CA GLU A 814 -16.14 22.30 -4.08
C GLU A 814 -16.17 22.69 -2.60
N LEU A 815 -15.22 23.50 -2.13
CA LEU A 815 -15.08 23.78 -0.69
C LEU A 815 -15.05 25.28 -0.37
N PHE A 816 -15.90 25.71 0.56
CA PHE A 816 -15.78 27.00 1.26
C PHE A 816 -14.80 26.89 2.42
N PHE A 817 -13.73 27.67 2.39
CA PHE A 817 -12.66 27.70 3.39
C PHE A 817 -12.59 29.03 4.16
N SER A 818 -12.35 28.98 5.47
CA SER A 818 -12.13 30.18 6.31
C SER A 818 -11.25 29.91 7.55
N ILE A 819 -10.68 30.97 8.12
CA ILE A 819 -9.93 30.97 9.39
C ILE A 819 -10.58 32.00 10.33
N ALA A 820 -10.96 31.57 11.53
CA ALA A 820 -11.64 32.43 12.51
C ALA A 820 -10.84 33.72 12.80
N ASN A 821 -11.51 34.87 12.72
CA ASN A 821 -10.97 36.18 13.10
C ASN A 821 -9.63 36.55 12.41
N HIS A 822 -9.42 36.08 11.17
CA HIS A 822 -8.30 36.45 10.29
C HIS A 822 -8.84 36.80 8.89
N THR A 823 -8.13 37.66 8.15
CA THR A 823 -8.42 37.99 6.75
C THR A 823 -7.38 37.33 5.86
N LEU A 824 -7.83 36.72 4.77
CA LEU A 824 -7.01 36.07 3.76
C LEU A 824 -6.83 37.02 2.57
N THR A 825 -5.67 37.00 1.91
CA THR A 825 -5.47 37.70 0.62
C THR A 825 -5.07 36.70 -0.45
N VAL A 826 -5.97 36.40 -1.39
CA VAL A 826 -5.67 35.57 -2.57
C VAL A 826 -4.67 36.30 -3.46
N VAL A 827 -3.61 35.61 -3.92
CA VAL A 827 -2.55 36.19 -4.76
C VAL A 827 -2.15 35.32 -5.96
N GLU A 828 -2.61 34.08 -6.03
CA GLU A 828 -2.27 33.12 -7.09
C GLU A 828 -3.38 32.07 -7.21
N THR A 829 -3.66 31.60 -8.43
CA THR A 829 -4.52 30.45 -8.74
C THR A 829 -3.89 29.60 -9.84
N ASP A 830 -3.96 28.27 -9.75
CA ASP A 830 -3.48 27.34 -10.79
C ASP A 830 -2.02 27.59 -11.26
N ALA A 831 -1.16 28.07 -10.37
CA ALA A 831 0.21 28.54 -10.64
C ALA A 831 0.33 29.71 -11.64
N VAL A 832 -0.67 30.60 -11.63
CA VAL A 832 -0.68 31.93 -12.26
C VAL A 832 -0.98 33.00 -11.19
N TYR A 833 -0.27 34.12 -11.21
CA TYR A 833 -0.55 35.22 -10.28
C TYR A 833 -1.83 35.98 -10.66
N VAL A 834 -2.63 36.32 -9.65
CA VAL A 834 -3.89 37.07 -9.80
C VAL A 834 -3.81 38.42 -9.09
N LYS A 835 -4.74 39.32 -9.43
CA LYS A 835 -4.90 40.60 -8.71
C LYS A 835 -5.28 40.31 -7.25
N PRO A 836 -4.65 40.95 -6.23
CA PRO A 836 -4.86 40.53 -4.84
C PRO A 836 -6.29 40.73 -4.30
N ILE A 837 -6.95 39.65 -3.87
CA ILE A 837 -8.33 39.68 -3.35
C ILE A 837 -8.32 39.48 -1.83
N LYS A 838 -8.68 40.51 -1.06
CA LYS A 838 -8.92 40.39 0.39
C LYS A 838 -10.29 39.76 0.65
N THR A 839 -10.36 38.70 1.47
CA THR A 839 -11.60 37.99 1.79
C THR A 839 -11.55 37.34 3.18
N LYS A 840 -12.72 37.00 3.74
CA LYS A 840 -12.86 36.11 4.90
C LYS A 840 -13.06 34.64 4.50
N VAL A 841 -13.57 34.38 3.29
CA VAL A 841 -13.93 33.04 2.78
C VAL A 841 -13.40 32.87 1.36
N VAL A 842 -12.89 31.68 1.06
CA VAL A 842 -12.40 31.27 -0.27
C VAL A 842 -13.23 30.07 -0.74
N LEU A 843 -13.74 30.10 -1.98
CA LEU A 843 -14.20 28.90 -2.67
C LEU A 843 -13.01 28.25 -3.39
N ILE A 844 -12.90 26.92 -3.37
CA ILE A 844 -11.92 26.17 -4.16
C ILE A 844 -12.52 24.87 -4.73
N THR A 845 -12.62 24.81 -6.05
CA THR A 845 -13.17 23.70 -6.85
C THR A 845 -12.18 22.51 -6.91
N PRO A 846 -12.61 21.23 -6.98
CA PRO A 846 -11.72 20.09 -7.23
C PRO A 846 -10.80 20.33 -8.44
N GLY A 847 -9.52 20.00 -8.31
CA GLY A 847 -8.51 20.21 -9.35
C GLY A 847 -7.87 21.60 -9.37
N GLN A 848 -8.45 22.59 -8.69
CA GLN A 848 -7.84 23.93 -8.59
C GLN A 848 -6.79 24.03 -7.48
N THR A 849 -5.89 25.00 -7.65
CA THR A 849 -5.03 25.50 -6.57
C THR A 849 -5.24 27.00 -6.36
N THR A 850 -4.99 27.46 -5.13
CA THR A 850 -5.13 28.87 -4.73
C THR A 850 -4.10 29.19 -3.65
N ASN A 851 -3.30 30.24 -3.79
CA ASN A 851 -2.44 30.69 -2.68
C ASN A 851 -3.03 31.92 -2.00
N VAL A 852 -3.03 31.90 -0.67
CA VAL A 852 -3.47 33.03 0.16
C VAL A 852 -2.39 33.46 1.15
N LEU A 853 -2.22 34.76 1.29
CA LEU A 853 -1.42 35.36 2.36
C LEU A 853 -2.28 35.47 3.63
N LEU A 854 -1.75 34.94 4.73
CA LEU A 854 -2.27 35.06 6.08
C LEU A 854 -1.30 35.92 6.91
N LYS A 855 -1.72 37.13 7.30
CA LYS A 855 -0.95 37.95 8.25
C LYS A 855 -1.37 37.63 9.69
N ALA A 856 -0.44 37.16 10.51
CA ALA A 856 -0.67 36.97 11.94
C ALA A 856 -0.78 38.31 12.67
N LYS A 857 -1.59 38.36 13.73
CA LYS A 857 -1.80 39.56 14.56
C LYS A 857 -0.51 39.93 15.30
N HIS A 858 -0.30 41.22 15.55
CA HIS A 858 0.97 41.74 16.08
C HIS A 858 1.26 41.38 17.55
N LYS A 859 0.23 41.11 18.35
CA LYS A 859 0.34 40.54 19.71
C LYS A 859 -0.29 39.14 19.72
N SER A 860 0.24 38.25 20.57
CA SER A 860 -0.30 36.89 20.76
C SER A 860 -1.69 36.97 21.43
N PRO A 861 -2.78 36.53 20.80
CA PRO A 861 -4.12 36.59 21.39
C PRO A 861 -4.30 35.49 22.45
N ASN A 862 -5.06 35.78 23.51
CA ASN A 862 -5.44 34.81 24.55
C ASN A 862 -6.56 33.85 24.08
N ALA A 863 -6.46 33.32 22.85
CA ALA A 863 -7.44 32.45 22.21
C ALA A 863 -6.79 31.63 21.09
N SER A 864 -7.35 30.44 20.83
CA SER A 864 -7.07 29.63 19.65
C SER A 864 -8.13 29.90 18.56
N PHE A 865 -7.77 29.69 17.29
CA PHE A 865 -8.64 30.04 16.16
C PHE A 865 -8.90 28.80 15.29
N LEU A 866 -10.16 28.46 15.05
CA LEU A 866 -10.54 27.34 14.19
C LEU A 866 -10.30 27.71 12.71
N ILE A 867 -9.63 26.81 12.00
CA ILE A 867 -9.55 26.74 10.55
C ILE A 867 -10.68 25.79 10.13
N ALA A 868 -11.51 26.11 9.12
CA ALA A 868 -12.61 25.24 8.71
C ALA A 868 -12.82 25.21 7.20
N ALA A 869 -13.29 24.07 6.67
CA ALA A 869 -13.83 23.93 5.33
C ALA A 869 -15.11 23.06 5.28
N ARG A 870 -16.08 23.46 4.46
CA ARG A 870 -17.38 22.78 4.24
C ARG A 870 -17.69 22.75 2.73
N PRO A 871 -18.38 21.73 2.18
CA PRO A 871 -18.82 21.67 0.78
C PRO A 871 -19.63 22.88 0.31
N TYR A 872 -19.55 23.09 -0.99
CA TYR A 872 -20.55 23.72 -1.83
C TYR A 872 -21.11 22.65 -2.78
N ALA A 873 -22.41 22.38 -2.69
CA ALA A 873 -23.12 21.33 -3.42
C ALA A 873 -24.56 21.77 -3.74
N THR A 874 -25.03 21.44 -4.95
CA THR A 874 -26.36 21.83 -5.46
C THR A 874 -27.08 20.73 -6.24
N GLY A 875 -26.38 19.66 -6.65
CA GLY A 875 -26.96 18.56 -7.42
C GLY A 875 -27.95 17.70 -6.64
N PRO A 876 -28.73 16.84 -7.32
CA PRO A 876 -29.73 15.96 -6.71
C PRO A 876 -29.12 14.74 -6.01
N ALA A 877 -27.82 14.48 -6.20
CA ALA A 877 -27.12 13.37 -5.57
C ALA A 877 -26.88 13.62 -4.07
N SER A 878 -26.76 12.54 -3.29
CA SER A 878 -26.28 12.65 -1.91
C SER A 878 -24.80 13.01 -1.89
N PHE A 879 -24.41 13.88 -0.95
CA PHE A 879 -23.04 14.34 -0.72
C PHE A 879 -22.70 14.31 0.78
N ASP A 880 -21.42 14.36 1.12
CA ASP A 880 -20.97 14.48 2.51
C ASP A 880 -21.21 15.91 3.00
N ASN A 881 -22.16 16.16 3.91
CA ASN A 881 -22.45 17.52 4.41
C ASN A 881 -21.68 17.89 5.69
N THR A 882 -20.53 17.25 5.95
CA THR A 882 -19.74 17.49 7.17
C THR A 882 -18.78 18.70 7.03
N THR A 883 -17.96 18.98 8.05
CA THR A 883 -17.06 20.14 8.06
C THR A 883 -15.71 19.74 8.64
N THR A 884 -14.65 19.87 7.84
CA THR A 884 -13.27 19.60 8.27
C THR A 884 -12.65 20.81 8.94
N ALA A 885 -11.78 20.57 9.94
CA ALA A 885 -11.23 21.65 10.74
C ALA A 885 -9.79 21.44 11.24
N GLY A 886 -9.07 22.56 11.37
CA GLY A 886 -7.76 22.65 12.02
C GLY A 886 -7.77 23.74 13.09
N VAL A 887 -6.63 23.95 13.75
CA VAL A 887 -6.46 25.02 14.74
C VAL A 887 -5.22 25.85 14.41
N LEU A 888 -5.38 27.17 14.39
CA LEU A 888 -4.29 28.14 14.38
C LEU A 888 -3.96 28.52 15.83
N GLU A 889 -2.70 28.35 16.20
CA GLU A 889 -2.16 28.60 17.55
C GLU A 889 -1.03 29.62 17.47
N TYR A 890 -1.01 30.61 18.36
CA TYR A 890 0.12 31.53 18.47
C TYR A 890 1.20 30.97 19.41
N GLU A 891 2.48 31.16 19.06
CA GLU A 891 3.59 30.78 19.93
C GLU A 891 3.60 31.64 21.23
N GLN A 892 3.85 30.99 22.37
CA GLN A 892 3.81 31.56 23.72
C GLN A 892 5.23 31.63 24.33
N PRO A 893 5.55 32.66 25.15
CA PRO A 893 6.84 32.76 25.82
C PRO A 893 7.00 31.75 26.98
N ASN A 894 8.24 31.40 27.31
CA ASN A 894 8.57 30.21 28.12
C ASN A 894 7.98 30.17 29.55
N ASN A 895 7.63 31.31 30.14
CA ASN A 895 7.09 31.37 31.52
C ASN A 895 5.55 31.33 31.58
N ALA A 896 4.85 31.08 30.46
CA ALA A 896 3.40 30.96 30.44
C ALA A 896 2.94 29.68 31.17
N ASN A 897 2.09 29.84 32.19
CA ASN A 897 1.66 28.77 33.09
C ASN A 897 0.86 27.67 32.34
N LYS A 898 1.43 26.47 32.24
CA LYS A 898 1.06 25.42 31.25
C LYS A 898 -0.33 24.80 31.41
N ASN A 899 -1.05 25.10 32.50
CA ASN A 899 -2.34 24.50 32.82
C ASN A 899 -3.57 25.35 32.40
N LYS A 900 -3.40 26.54 31.80
CA LYS A 900 -4.53 27.42 31.45
C LYS A 900 -5.16 27.06 30.09
N LYS A 901 -6.43 26.64 30.10
CA LYS A 901 -7.21 26.20 28.93
C LYS A 901 -7.74 27.43 28.14
N LEU A 902 -7.32 27.58 26.89
CA LEU A 902 -7.70 28.74 26.04
C LEU A 902 -9.07 28.57 25.35
N PRO A 903 -9.83 29.66 25.13
CA PRO A 903 -11.05 29.65 24.33
C PRO A 903 -10.75 29.45 22.83
N LEU A 904 -11.71 28.86 22.10
CA LEU A 904 -11.58 28.50 20.68
C LEU A 904 -12.64 29.23 19.83
N LEU A 905 -12.22 30.16 18.99
CA LEU A 905 -13.10 30.93 18.10
C LEU A 905 -13.38 30.19 16.79
N LYS A 906 -14.63 30.22 16.31
CA LYS A 906 -15.07 29.58 15.05
C LYS A 906 -15.27 30.61 13.92
N PRO A 907 -15.03 30.29 12.64
CA PRO A 907 -15.40 31.15 11.51
C PRO A 907 -16.89 30.99 11.14
N ALA A 908 -17.43 31.94 10.40
CA ALA A 908 -18.68 31.79 9.66
C ALA A 908 -18.38 31.31 8.22
N LEU A 909 -19.21 30.41 7.69
CA LEU A 909 -19.12 29.87 6.32
C LEU A 909 -20.48 30.01 5.61
N PRO A 910 -20.51 30.28 4.29
CA PRO A 910 -21.74 30.31 3.47
C PRO A 910 -22.49 28.97 3.54
N LYS A 911 -23.81 28.97 3.31
CA LYS A 911 -24.63 27.74 3.24
C LYS A 911 -24.07 26.82 2.14
N PHE A 912 -24.21 25.50 2.29
CA PHE A 912 -23.67 24.54 1.31
C PHE A 912 -24.25 24.73 -0.10
N ASN A 913 -25.43 25.32 -0.23
CA ASN A 913 -26.09 25.64 -1.50
C ASN A 913 -26.04 27.15 -1.84
N ASP A 914 -25.05 27.90 -1.34
CA ASP A 914 -24.90 29.34 -1.63
C ASP A 914 -24.25 29.60 -3.01
N THR A 915 -25.00 29.24 -4.05
CA THR A 915 -24.65 29.40 -5.47
C THR A 915 -24.34 30.86 -5.83
N ASN A 916 -25.01 31.80 -5.17
CA ASN A 916 -24.77 33.23 -5.34
C ASN A 916 -23.40 33.64 -4.80
N PHE A 917 -23.02 33.23 -3.58
CA PHE A 917 -21.67 33.46 -3.08
C PHE A 917 -20.62 32.79 -3.97
N ALA A 918 -20.85 31.55 -4.41
CA ALA A 918 -19.93 30.82 -5.26
C ALA A 918 -19.61 31.57 -6.58
N MET A 919 -20.65 31.97 -7.32
CA MET A 919 -20.50 32.74 -8.56
C MET A 919 -19.89 34.13 -8.32
N GLN A 920 -20.27 34.82 -7.25
CA GLN A 920 -19.71 36.12 -6.85
C GLN A 920 -18.28 36.04 -6.30
N PHE A 921 -17.79 34.86 -5.90
CA PHE A 921 -16.37 34.64 -5.59
C PHE A 921 -15.57 34.42 -6.87
N SER A 922 -16.00 33.48 -7.72
CA SER A 922 -15.29 33.13 -8.96
C SER A 922 -15.14 34.33 -9.91
N LYS A 923 -16.17 35.18 -10.06
CA LYS A 923 -16.12 36.42 -10.86
C LYS A 923 -15.10 37.47 -10.38
N LYS A 924 -14.56 37.36 -9.16
CA LYS A 924 -13.53 38.28 -8.64
C LYS A 924 -12.11 37.87 -9.04
N ILE A 925 -11.90 36.64 -9.47
CA ILE A 925 -10.60 36.13 -9.89
C ILE A 925 -10.24 36.73 -11.25
N ARG A 926 -9.15 37.50 -11.29
CA ARG A 926 -8.66 38.20 -12.50
C ARG A 926 -7.15 38.04 -12.57
N SER A 927 -6.61 37.76 -13.76
CA SER A 927 -5.17 37.60 -13.98
C SER A 927 -4.42 38.86 -13.57
N LEU A 928 -3.19 38.72 -13.05
CA LEU A 928 -2.39 39.88 -12.62
C LEU A 928 -2.12 40.87 -13.78
N ALA A 929 -2.05 40.35 -15.01
CA ALA A 929 -2.18 41.08 -16.27
C ALA A 929 -1.37 42.41 -16.32
N ASN A 930 -0.05 42.29 -16.18
CA ASN A 930 0.88 43.41 -16.28
C ASN A 930 2.11 43.04 -17.13
N ALA A 931 3.01 43.99 -17.40
CA ALA A 931 4.17 43.78 -18.28
C ALA A 931 5.08 42.58 -17.89
N LYS A 932 5.16 42.24 -16.59
CA LYS A 932 5.94 41.10 -16.08
C LYS A 932 5.15 39.77 -16.09
N PHE A 933 3.82 39.86 -16.10
CA PHE A 933 2.88 38.73 -16.06
C PHE A 933 1.67 39.00 -16.98
N PRO A 934 1.85 38.98 -18.32
CA PRO A 934 0.81 39.37 -19.27
C PRO A 934 -0.21 38.25 -19.51
N ALA A 935 -1.50 38.60 -19.53
CA ALA A 935 -2.58 37.68 -19.92
C ALA A 935 -2.71 37.65 -21.45
N LYS A 936 -2.47 36.48 -22.07
CA LYS A 936 -2.43 36.31 -23.53
C LYS A 936 -3.75 35.75 -24.09
N VAL A 937 -4.84 36.47 -23.87
CA VAL A 937 -6.19 36.04 -24.27
C VAL A 937 -6.32 35.94 -25.80
N PRO A 938 -6.77 34.79 -26.36
CA PRO A 938 -7.15 34.72 -27.77
C PRO A 938 -8.31 35.66 -28.07
N ARG A 939 -8.06 36.69 -28.89
CA ARG A 939 -9.10 37.66 -29.31
C ARG A 939 -9.90 37.16 -30.51
N LYS A 940 -9.21 36.59 -31.50
CA LYS A 940 -9.81 35.77 -32.56
C LYS A 940 -10.18 34.39 -32.01
N VAL A 941 -11.14 33.74 -32.67
CA VAL A 941 -11.54 32.35 -32.48
C VAL A 941 -11.57 31.69 -33.87
N ASP A 942 -10.91 30.56 -34.04
CA ASP A 942 -10.89 29.76 -35.27
C ASP A 942 -11.79 28.51 -35.17
N ARG A 943 -12.11 28.09 -33.94
CA ARG A 943 -13.04 27.00 -33.62
C ARG A 943 -13.88 27.37 -32.40
N LEU A 944 -15.21 27.32 -32.55
CA LEU A 944 -16.17 27.48 -31.47
C LEU A 944 -16.85 26.15 -31.20
N PHE A 945 -17.02 25.82 -29.93
CA PHE A 945 -17.75 24.63 -29.48
C PHE A 945 -18.78 24.99 -28.43
N PHE A 946 -20.00 24.45 -28.57
CA PHE A 946 -21.03 24.51 -27.54
C PHE A 946 -21.24 23.09 -26.98
N PHE A 947 -20.92 22.92 -25.71
CA PHE A 947 -20.98 21.63 -25.02
C PHE A 947 -22.02 21.68 -23.90
N THR A 948 -23.11 20.92 -24.05
CA THR A 948 -23.93 20.55 -22.89
C THR A 948 -23.17 19.54 -22.04
N VAL A 949 -23.29 19.71 -20.73
CA VAL A 949 -22.59 18.93 -19.70
C VAL A 949 -23.63 18.51 -18.67
N GLY A 950 -23.63 17.24 -18.29
CA GLY A 950 -24.62 16.76 -17.32
C GLY A 950 -24.64 15.25 -17.13
N LEU A 951 -25.48 14.84 -16.19
CA LEU A 951 -25.86 13.45 -15.94
C LEU A 951 -26.99 13.02 -16.89
N GLY A 952 -27.05 11.74 -17.21
CA GLY A 952 -28.08 11.11 -18.03
C GLY A 952 -28.15 9.61 -17.76
N LEU A 953 -28.88 8.85 -18.57
CA LEU A 953 -29.07 7.41 -18.38
C LEU A 953 -28.47 6.60 -19.54
N SER A 954 -28.04 5.36 -19.27
CA SER A 954 -27.64 4.39 -20.29
C SER A 954 -28.30 3.02 -20.04
N PRO A 955 -28.57 2.20 -21.08
CA PRO A 955 -29.30 0.94 -20.92
C PRO A 955 -28.62 -0.02 -19.95
N CYS A 956 -29.40 -0.78 -19.19
CA CYS A 956 -28.87 -1.91 -18.43
C CYS A 956 -28.47 -3.05 -19.39
N PRO A 957 -27.38 -3.80 -19.13
CA PRO A 957 -27.03 -4.97 -19.94
C PRO A 957 -28.14 -6.02 -19.97
N GLN A 958 -28.27 -6.73 -21.10
CA GLN A 958 -29.24 -7.82 -21.24
C GLN A 958 -29.07 -8.87 -20.13
N ASN A 959 -30.19 -9.38 -19.64
CA ASN A 959 -30.30 -10.34 -18.54
C ASN A 959 -29.67 -9.87 -17.20
N GLN A 960 -29.63 -8.56 -16.96
CA GLN A 960 -29.23 -7.96 -15.68
C GLN A 960 -30.25 -6.92 -15.21
N THR A 961 -30.30 -6.67 -13.90
CA THR A 961 -31.04 -5.56 -13.29
C THR A 961 -30.07 -4.51 -12.75
N CYS A 962 -30.43 -3.24 -12.94
CA CYS A 962 -29.61 -2.09 -12.59
C CYS A 962 -30.34 -1.22 -11.54
N GLN A 963 -29.56 -0.58 -10.69
CA GLN A 963 -29.97 0.21 -9.52
C GLN A 963 -30.06 1.72 -9.83
N GLY A 964 -29.82 2.14 -11.07
CA GLY A 964 -30.14 3.49 -11.52
C GLY A 964 -31.66 3.65 -11.79
N PRO A 965 -32.13 4.88 -12.04
CA PRO A 965 -33.54 5.16 -12.30
C PRO A 965 -34.14 4.25 -13.39
N ASN A 966 -35.37 3.78 -13.19
CA ASN A 966 -36.12 2.95 -14.16
C ASN A 966 -35.34 1.72 -14.68
N ASN A 967 -34.58 1.04 -13.81
CA ASN A 967 -33.73 -0.11 -14.16
C ASN A 967 -32.68 0.20 -15.25
N THR A 968 -32.14 1.42 -15.25
CA THR A 968 -31.04 1.86 -16.13
C THR A 968 -29.74 2.03 -15.32
N MET A 969 -28.66 2.44 -16.00
CA MET A 969 -27.43 2.88 -15.34
C MET A 969 -27.31 4.41 -15.42
N LEU A 970 -26.95 5.05 -14.31
CA LEU A 970 -26.52 6.46 -14.32
C LEU A 970 -25.25 6.62 -15.17
N ALA A 971 -25.29 7.60 -16.05
CA ALA A 971 -24.20 7.99 -16.93
C ALA A 971 -23.94 9.49 -16.85
N ALA A 972 -22.83 9.92 -17.44
CA ALA A 972 -22.47 11.32 -17.60
C ALA A 972 -22.10 11.54 -19.07
N SER A 973 -22.38 12.72 -19.62
CA SER A 973 -22.13 12.98 -21.04
C SER A 973 -21.68 14.41 -21.32
N VAL A 974 -21.08 14.57 -22.49
CA VAL A 974 -20.88 15.87 -23.13
C VAL A 974 -21.53 15.81 -24.52
N ASN A 975 -22.43 16.75 -24.84
CA ASN A 975 -23.26 16.71 -26.07
C ASN A 975 -23.96 15.34 -26.31
N ASN A 976 -24.52 14.75 -25.26
CA ASN A 976 -25.14 13.42 -25.23
C ASN A 976 -24.21 12.23 -25.59
N VAL A 977 -22.89 12.44 -25.64
CA VAL A 977 -21.88 11.39 -25.80
C VAL A 977 -21.26 11.06 -24.44
N SER A 978 -21.46 9.82 -23.99
CA SER A 978 -20.73 9.20 -22.88
C SER A 978 -19.50 8.48 -23.43
N PHE A 979 -18.32 8.82 -22.93
CA PHE A 979 -17.06 8.33 -23.50
C PHE A 979 -16.74 6.91 -23.05
N ALA A 980 -16.81 5.98 -24.01
CA ALA A 980 -16.31 4.63 -23.84
C ALA A 980 -14.77 4.64 -23.69
N GLN A 981 -14.24 3.91 -22.72
CA GLN A 981 -12.80 3.85 -22.48
C GLN A 981 -12.18 2.73 -23.36
N PRO A 982 -11.23 3.04 -24.26
CA PRO A 982 -10.67 2.04 -25.16
C PRO A 982 -9.65 1.14 -24.47
N ASN A 983 -9.38 -0.04 -25.06
CA ASN A 983 -8.33 -0.95 -24.58
C ASN A 983 -6.91 -0.52 -25.01
N VAL A 984 -6.79 0.31 -26.06
CA VAL A 984 -5.53 0.89 -26.56
C VAL A 984 -5.58 2.41 -26.37
N ALA A 985 -4.50 3.01 -25.91
CA ALA A 985 -4.46 4.46 -25.66
C ALA A 985 -4.51 5.27 -26.96
N LEU A 986 -5.35 6.31 -27.00
CA LEU A 986 -5.59 7.12 -28.21
C LEU A 986 -4.31 7.64 -28.87
N LEU A 987 -3.35 8.14 -28.07
CA LEU A 987 -2.05 8.61 -28.56
C LEU A 987 -1.17 7.49 -29.13
N GLN A 988 -1.18 6.29 -28.53
CA GLN A 988 -0.47 5.13 -29.05
C GLN A 988 -1.11 4.65 -30.35
N ALA A 989 -2.43 4.55 -30.38
CA ALA A 989 -3.21 4.18 -31.56
C ALA A 989 -3.01 5.17 -32.72
N HIS A 990 -2.90 6.48 -32.44
CA HIS A 990 -2.57 7.48 -33.46
C HIS A 990 -1.13 7.36 -33.95
N PHE A 991 -0.14 7.41 -33.05
CA PHE A 991 1.27 7.45 -33.43
C PHE A 991 1.74 6.20 -34.17
N PHE A 992 1.25 5.01 -33.77
CA PHE A 992 1.58 3.75 -34.44
C PHE A 992 0.66 3.42 -35.63
N ASN A 993 -0.18 4.37 -36.08
CA ASN A 993 -1.15 4.20 -37.17
C ASN A 993 -2.09 2.98 -37.00
N LYS A 994 -2.58 2.78 -35.78
CA LYS A 994 -3.53 1.72 -35.36
C LYS A 994 -4.81 2.33 -34.75
N SER A 995 -5.28 3.44 -35.31
CA SER A 995 -6.48 4.17 -34.85
C SER A 995 -7.79 3.50 -35.26
N LYS A 996 -7.82 2.76 -36.38
CA LYS A 996 -9.00 2.05 -36.89
C LYS A 996 -9.51 1.05 -35.84
N GLY A 997 -10.75 1.26 -35.38
CA GLY A 997 -11.39 0.47 -34.32
C GLY A 997 -11.06 0.88 -32.88
N VAL A 998 -10.28 1.95 -32.67
CA VAL A 998 -9.96 2.46 -31.32
C VAL A 998 -10.75 3.74 -30.99
N TYR A 999 -10.85 4.68 -31.94
CA TYR A 999 -11.60 5.93 -31.77
C TYR A 999 -12.00 6.56 -33.11
N THR A 1000 -12.91 7.53 -33.06
CA THR A 1000 -13.31 8.38 -34.19
C THR A 1000 -13.11 9.86 -33.87
N THR A 1001 -12.99 10.71 -34.90
CA THR A 1001 -12.71 12.16 -34.79
C THR A 1001 -13.93 13.06 -35.01
N ASP A 1002 -15.12 12.50 -34.80
CA ASP A 1002 -16.44 13.04 -35.14
C ASP A 1002 -17.20 13.53 -33.89
N PHE A 1003 -16.50 13.94 -32.83
CA PHE A 1003 -17.16 14.42 -31.62
C PHE A 1003 -18.01 15.68 -31.93
N PRO A 1004 -19.31 15.70 -31.59
CA PRO A 1004 -20.24 16.74 -32.05
C PRO A 1004 -19.94 18.10 -31.41
N ALA A 1005 -19.76 19.13 -32.24
CA ALA A 1005 -19.39 20.48 -31.80
C ALA A 1005 -20.54 21.30 -31.19
N ASN A 1006 -21.77 20.81 -31.33
CA ASN A 1006 -23.00 21.30 -30.72
C ASN A 1006 -23.81 20.07 -30.23
N PRO A 1007 -24.69 20.20 -29.21
CA PRO A 1007 -25.54 19.12 -28.76
C PRO A 1007 -26.48 18.66 -29.89
N PRO A 1008 -26.78 17.35 -30.00
CA PRO A 1008 -27.61 16.82 -31.08
C PRO A 1008 -29.06 17.34 -31.03
N PHE A 1009 -29.52 17.77 -29.86
CA PHE A 1009 -30.84 18.36 -29.65
C PHE A 1009 -30.72 19.63 -28.80
N LYS A 1010 -31.36 20.72 -29.24
CA LYS A 1010 -31.48 21.97 -28.47
C LYS A 1010 -32.77 21.93 -27.67
N PHE A 1011 -32.67 22.16 -26.37
CA PHE A 1011 -33.81 22.28 -25.45
C PHE A 1011 -33.54 23.40 -24.43
N ASN A 1012 -34.46 23.60 -23.48
CA ASN A 1012 -34.24 24.49 -22.35
C ASN A 1012 -33.29 23.80 -21.35
N TYR A 1013 -31.98 23.93 -21.56
CA TYR A 1013 -30.96 23.15 -20.85
C TYR A 1013 -31.08 23.25 -19.34
N THR A 1014 -31.30 24.45 -18.79
CA THR A 1014 -31.49 24.67 -17.34
C THR A 1014 -32.96 24.64 -16.90
N GLY A 1015 -33.85 24.02 -17.67
CA GLY A 1015 -35.29 23.93 -17.40
C GLY A 1015 -35.81 22.50 -17.57
N THR A 1016 -37.01 22.35 -18.15
CA THR A 1016 -37.62 21.03 -18.36
C THR A 1016 -36.76 20.18 -19.31
N PRO A 1017 -36.32 18.97 -18.90
CA PRO A 1017 -35.50 18.10 -19.73
C PRO A 1017 -36.34 17.38 -20.82
N PRO A 1018 -35.70 16.85 -21.88
CA PRO A 1018 -36.38 16.07 -22.91
C PRO A 1018 -36.89 14.73 -22.36
N SER A 1019 -37.93 14.17 -22.97
CA SER A 1019 -38.52 12.88 -22.56
C SER A 1019 -37.57 11.68 -22.73
N ASN A 1020 -36.64 11.76 -23.69
CA ASN A 1020 -35.56 10.79 -23.84
C ASN A 1020 -34.25 11.36 -23.27
N ILE A 1021 -33.83 10.81 -22.13
CA ILE A 1021 -32.59 11.18 -21.41
C ILE A 1021 -31.47 10.13 -21.57
N MET A 1022 -31.56 9.29 -22.60
CA MET A 1022 -30.59 8.22 -22.87
C MET A 1022 -29.37 8.75 -23.66
N VAL A 1023 -28.18 8.47 -23.13
CA VAL A 1023 -26.89 8.91 -23.69
C VAL A 1023 -26.33 7.90 -24.71
N SER A 1024 -25.64 8.40 -25.72
CA SER A 1024 -24.92 7.57 -26.69
C SER A 1024 -23.53 7.20 -26.15
N SER A 1025 -23.15 5.93 -26.17
CA SER A 1025 -21.82 5.48 -25.73
C SER A 1025 -20.84 5.38 -26.91
N GLY A 1026 -19.62 5.91 -26.77
CA GLY A 1026 -18.57 5.72 -27.78
C GLY A 1026 -17.28 6.49 -27.57
N THR A 1027 -16.21 6.06 -28.22
CA THR A 1027 -14.86 6.65 -28.11
C THR A 1027 -14.64 7.75 -29.17
N ARG A 1028 -15.34 8.89 -29.02
CA ARG A 1028 -15.22 10.03 -29.96
C ARG A 1028 -14.25 11.09 -29.44
N ALA A 1029 -13.53 11.76 -30.34
CA ALA A 1029 -12.57 12.82 -30.04
C ALA A 1029 -12.75 14.05 -30.95
N VAL A 1030 -12.37 15.23 -30.46
CA VAL A 1030 -12.32 16.48 -31.25
C VAL A 1030 -10.93 16.65 -31.86
N ALA A 1031 -10.83 16.75 -33.19
CA ALA A 1031 -9.58 17.07 -33.88
C ALA A 1031 -9.40 18.58 -34.08
N LEU A 1032 -8.20 19.09 -33.81
CA LEU A 1032 -7.82 20.50 -33.93
C LEU A 1032 -6.50 20.66 -34.71
N PRO A 1033 -6.40 21.67 -35.61
CA PRO A 1033 -5.12 22.11 -36.14
C PRO A 1033 -4.21 22.69 -35.04
N PHE A 1034 -2.90 22.47 -35.16
CA PHE A 1034 -1.89 23.19 -34.38
C PHE A 1034 -2.09 24.71 -34.47
N ASN A 1035 -1.95 25.42 -33.35
CA ASN A 1035 -2.20 26.87 -33.20
C ASN A 1035 -3.63 27.35 -33.51
N ALA A 1036 -4.64 26.48 -33.63
CA ALA A 1036 -6.03 26.95 -33.69
C ALA A 1036 -6.41 27.70 -32.39
N SER A 1037 -7.00 28.89 -32.52
CA SER A 1037 -7.62 29.56 -31.37
C SER A 1037 -9.02 28.99 -31.13
N VAL A 1038 -9.30 28.60 -29.90
CA VAL A 1038 -10.50 27.85 -29.54
C VAL A 1038 -11.31 28.60 -28.50
N GLU A 1039 -12.60 28.78 -28.75
CA GLU A 1039 -13.60 29.14 -27.75
C GLU A 1039 -14.47 27.92 -27.43
N VAL A 1040 -14.73 27.72 -26.15
CA VAL A 1040 -15.55 26.62 -25.68
C VAL A 1040 -16.54 27.14 -24.64
N VAL A 1041 -17.83 26.94 -24.91
CA VAL A 1041 -18.91 27.20 -23.96
C VAL A 1041 -19.37 25.87 -23.38
N MET A 1042 -19.39 25.80 -22.05
CA MET A 1042 -19.96 24.70 -21.29
C MET A 1042 -21.28 25.14 -20.67
N GLN A 1043 -22.30 24.31 -20.82
CA GLN A 1043 -23.67 24.54 -20.37
C GLN A 1043 -24.09 23.40 -19.45
N ASP A 1044 -24.41 23.71 -18.18
CA ASP A 1044 -25.04 22.75 -17.26
C ASP A 1044 -26.46 22.42 -17.74
N THR A 1045 -26.94 21.21 -17.40
CA THR A 1045 -28.23 20.69 -17.83
C THR A 1045 -29.02 20.05 -16.70
N SER A 1046 -30.31 20.38 -16.61
CA SER A 1046 -31.25 19.84 -15.62
C SER A 1046 -31.81 18.45 -16.00
N ILE A 1047 -31.04 17.62 -16.71
CA ILE A 1047 -31.49 16.31 -17.25
C ILE A 1047 -31.86 15.33 -16.12
N ILE A 1048 -31.03 15.27 -15.08
CA ILE A 1048 -31.35 14.59 -13.81
C ILE A 1048 -31.43 15.62 -12.67
N GLY A 1049 -30.66 16.69 -12.76
CA GLY A 1049 -30.75 17.89 -11.92
C GLY A 1049 -29.53 18.77 -12.17
N ALA A 1050 -29.68 20.09 -12.01
CA ALA A 1050 -28.62 21.05 -12.23
C ALA A 1050 -27.49 20.93 -11.19
N GLU A 1051 -26.22 21.00 -11.60
CA GLU A 1051 -25.07 20.73 -10.72
C GLU A 1051 -23.83 21.57 -11.09
N SER A 1052 -22.97 21.87 -10.11
CA SER A 1052 -21.71 22.59 -10.36
C SER A 1052 -20.67 21.61 -10.90
N HIS A 1053 -20.30 21.69 -12.18
CA HIS A 1053 -19.46 20.69 -12.82
C HIS A 1053 -17.99 21.14 -12.97
N PRO A 1054 -17.01 20.52 -12.26
CA PRO A 1054 -15.60 20.89 -12.32
C PRO A 1054 -14.89 20.29 -13.54
N LEU A 1055 -14.54 21.13 -14.54
CA LEU A 1055 -13.97 20.69 -15.81
C LEU A 1055 -12.49 21.12 -15.95
N HIS A 1056 -11.58 20.12 -15.98
CA HIS A 1056 -10.12 20.30 -16.07
C HIS A 1056 -9.58 19.93 -17.45
N LEU A 1057 -9.07 20.90 -18.23
CA LEU A 1057 -8.57 20.67 -19.59
C LEU A 1057 -7.12 20.17 -19.57
N HIS A 1058 -6.87 19.01 -20.17
CA HIS A 1058 -5.51 18.50 -20.30
C HIS A 1058 -4.75 19.19 -21.42
N GLY A 1059 -3.52 19.63 -21.12
CA GLY A 1059 -2.53 20.08 -22.11
C GLY A 1059 -2.39 21.60 -22.22
N PHE A 1060 -3.34 22.37 -21.69
CA PHE A 1060 -3.47 23.81 -21.87
C PHE A 1060 -3.90 24.49 -20.57
N ASN A 1061 -3.46 25.75 -20.38
CA ASN A 1061 -4.23 26.70 -19.57
C ASN A 1061 -5.26 27.37 -20.50
N PHE A 1062 -6.36 27.84 -19.94
CA PHE A 1062 -7.40 28.59 -20.63
C PHE A 1062 -7.79 29.85 -19.85
N PHE A 1063 -8.31 30.85 -20.56
CA PHE A 1063 -8.85 32.07 -19.98
C PHE A 1063 -10.36 31.91 -19.78
N VAL A 1064 -10.85 32.07 -18.55
CA VAL A 1064 -12.28 32.10 -18.24
C VAL A 1064 -12.83 33.48 -18.62
N VAL A 1065 -13.43 33.57 -19.81
CA VAL A 1065 -13.84 34.85 -20.40
C VAL A 1065 -15.24 35.29 -19.96
N GLY A 1066 -16.16 34.37 -19.68
CA GLY A 1066 -17.51 34.68 -19.20
C GLY A 1066 -18.14 33.56 -18.40
N GLN A 1067 -19.12 33.88 -17.54
CA GLN A 1067 -19.93 32.90 -16.81
C GLN A 1067 -21.27 33.51 -16.34
N GLY A 1068 -22.33 32.71 -16.35
CA GLY A 1068 -23.71 33.13 -16.07
C GLY A 1068 -24.59 32.01 -15.54
N PHE A 1069 -25.86 32.34 -15.29
CA PHE A 1069 -26.95 31.42 -14.98
C PHE A 1069 -27.94 31.35 -16.14
N GLY A 1070 -28.76 30.30 -16.17
CA GLY A 1070 -29.66 29.99 -17.27
C GLY A 1070 -28.93 29.37 -18.46
N ASN A 1071 -29.61 29.38 -19.61
CA ASN A 1071 -29.01 29.02 -20.88
C ASN A 1071 -28.11 30.15 -21.39
N PHE A 1072 -26.92 29.83 -21.89
CA PHE A 1072 -26.04 30.78 -22.58
C PHE A 1072 -26.72 31.36 -23.83
N ASP A 1073 -26.68 32.69 -23.97
CA ASP A 1073 -27.15 33.37 -25.17
C ASP A 1073 -25.95 33.80 -26.05
N PRO A 1074 -25.67 33.10 -27.17
CA PRO A 1074 -24.55 33.43 -28.06
C PRO A 1074 -24.66 34.83 -28.69
N SER A 1075 -25.84 35.47 -28.67
CA SER A 1075 -26.03 36.84 -29.17
C SER A 1075 -25.79 37.92 -28.10
N LYS A 1076 -25.90 37.59 -26.81
CA LYS A 1076 -25.87 38.59 -25.71
C LYS A 1076 -24.71 38.41 -24.72
N ASP A 1077 -24.27 37.18 -24.49
CA ASP A 1077 -23.28 36.88 -23.44
C ASP A 1077 -21.82 37.07 -23.86
N PRO A 1078 -21.40 36.82 -25.12
CA PRO A 1078 -20.05 37.16 -25.60
C PRO A 1078 -19.70 38.65 -25.47
N ALA A 1079 -20.69 39.55 -25.57
CA ALA A 1079 -20.50 40.99 -25.36
C ALA A 1079 -20.08 41.34 -23.91
N LYS A 1080 -20.29 40.43 -22.95
CA LYS A 1080 -19.94 40.59 -21.53
C LYS A 1080 -18.61 39.91 -21.18
N PHE A 1081 -17.89 39.35 -22.17
CA PHE A 1081 -16.66 38.60 -21.93
C PHE A 1081 -15.50 39.52 -21.51
N ASN A 1082 -14.80 39.15 -20.42
CA ASN A 1082 -13.54 39.77 -20.07
C ASN A 1082 -12.45 39.26 -21.02
N LEU A 1083 -12.05 40.10 -21.99
CA LEU A 1083 -10.94 39.84 -22.92
C LEU A 1083 -9.68 40.67 -22.58
N VAL A 1084 -9.61 41.23 -21.35
CA VAL A 1084 -8.53 42.10 -20.88
C VAL A 1084 -7.66 41.40 -19.83
N ASP A 1085 -8.27 40.93 -18.74
CA ASP A 1085 -7.60 40.20 -17.65
C ASP A 1085 -8.41 39.01 -17.07
N PRO A 1086 -9.10 38.19 -17.91
CA PRO A 1086 -9.81 37.00 -17.45
C PRO A 1086 -8.88 36.09 -16.65
N ALA A 1087 -9.45 35.31 -15.73
CA ALA A 1087 -8.68 34.34 -14.96
C ALA A 1087 -8.06 33.29 -15.90
N GLU A 1088 -6.73 33.24 -15.95
CA GLU A 1088 -6.02 32.10 -16.52
C GLU A 1088 -6.09 30.94 -15.53
N ARG A 1089 -6.66 29.82 -15.96
CA ARG A 1089 -6.94 28.62 -15.15
C ARG A 1089 -6.59 27.36 -15.92
N ASN A 1090 -6.55 26.23 -15.21
CA ASN A 1090 -6.59 24.91 -15.83
C ASN A 1090 -7.88 24.12 -15.49
N THR A 1091 -8.65 24.58 -14.51
CA THR A 1091 -9.89 23.93 -14.06
C THR A 1091 -10.93 24.98 -13.69
N VAL A 1092 -12.17 24.85 -14.19
CA VAL A 1092 -13.28 25.77 -13.90
C VAL A 1092 -14.55 24.98 -13.59
N GLY A 1093 -15.35 25.47 -12.64
CA GLY A 1093 -16.71 24.98 -12.41
C GLY A 1093 -17.68 25.62 -13.40
N VAL A 1094 -18.44 24.80 -14.14
CA VAL A 1094 -19.69 25.26 -14.78
C VAL A 1094 -20.67 25.58 -13.65
N PRO A 1095 -21.25 26.79 -13.56
CA PRO A 1095 -22.22 27.10 -12.52
C PRO A 1095 -23.45 26.20 -12.66
N SER A 1096 -23.89 25.62 -11.54
CA SER A 1096 -25.18 24.91 -11.45
C SER A 1096 -26.32 25.80 -11.93
N GLY A 1097 -27.13 25.27 -12.86
CA GLY A 1097 -28.18 25.99 -13.56
C GLY A 1097 -27.61 27.12 -14.42
N GLY A 1098 -26.47 26.92 -15.06
CA GLY A 1098 -25.72 27.99 -15.72
C GLY A 1098 -24.65 27.54 -16.72
N TRP A 1099 -23.77 28.48 -17.06
CA TRP A 1099 -22.79 28.32 -18.14
C TRP A 1099 -21.47 29.01 -17.86
N VAL A 1100 -20.41 28.55 -18.52
CA VAL A 1100 -19.08 29.18 -18.52
C VAL A 1100 -18.46 29.12 -19.92
N ALA A 1101 -17.80 30.20 -20.32
CA ALA A 1101 -17.09 30.32 -21.60
C ALA A 1101 -15.58 30.48 -21.35
N ILE A 1102 -14.78 29.69 -22.06
CA ILE A 1102 -13.31 29.71 -21.98
C ILE A 1102 -12.66 29.90 -23.35
N ARG A 1103 -11.45 30.46 -23.37
CA ARG A 1103 -10.61 30.54 -24.59
C ARG A 1103 -9.20 30.00 -24.35
N PHE A 1104 -8.68 29.25 -25.33
CA PHE A 1104 -7.28 28.80 -25.34
C PHE A 1104 -6.69 28.75 -26.77
N LEU A 1105 -5.41 28.47 -26.87
CA LEU A 1105 -4.68 28.27 -28.12
C LEU A 1105 -4.16 26.83 -28.17
N ALA A 1106 -4.38 26.12 -29.28
CA ALA A 1106 -3.93 24.75 -29.46
C ALA A 1106 -2.43 24.64 -29.82
N ASP A 1107 -1.53 25.23 -29.01
CA ASP A 1107 -0.09 25.38 -29.29
C ASP A 1107 0.80 24.20 -28.83
N ASN A 1108 0.18 23.04 -28.56
CA ASN A 1108 0.80 21.85 -27.97
C ASN A 1108 0.31 20.61 -28.73
N PRO A 1109 1.17 19.87 -29.48
CA PRO A 1109 0.76 18.75 -30.32
C PRO A 1109 0.63 17.48 -29.48
N VAL A 1110 -0.60 17.09 -29.13
CA VAL A 1110 -0.86 16.02 -28.16
C VAL A 1110 -2.33 15.56 -28.21
N HIS A 1111 -2.57 14.29 -27.85
CA HIS A 1111 -3.92 13.79 -27.53
C HIS A 1111 -4.18 14.03 -26.04
N THR A 1112 -5.32 14.60 -25.69
CA THR A 1112 -5.62 15.00 -24.30
C THR A 1112 -7.04 14.62 -23.91
N SER A 1113 -7.35 14.63 -22.61
CA SER A 1113 -8.69 14.35 -22.07
C SER A 1113 -9.29 15.55 -21.36
N TRP A 1114 -10.63 15.55 -21.24
CA TRP A 1114 -11.35 16.64 -20.60
C TRP A 1114 -12.61 16.17 -19.86
N GLY A 1115 -12.93 16.84 -18.75
CA GLY A 1115 -14.27 16.83 -18.14
C GLY A 1115 -14.82 15.47 -17.73
N LEU A 1116 -16.12 15.26 -18.01
CA LEU A 1116 -16.88 14.01 -17.83
C LEU A 1116 -16.47 12.90 -18.83
N LYS A 1117 -15.16 12.81 -19.09
CA LYS A 1117 -14.49 12.10 -20.19
C LYS A 1117 -14.98 12.53 -21.58
N MET A 1118 -14.14 13.28 -22.28
CA MET A 1118 -14.03 13.32 -23.73
C MET A 1118 -12.55 13.52 -24.11
N ALA A 1119 -12.21 13.40 -25.40
CA ALA A 1119 -10.84 13.53 -25.88
C ALA A 1119 -10.66 14.66 -26.92
N TRP A 1120 -9.47 15.28 -26.91
CA TRP A 1120 -9.00 16.25 -27.89
C TRP A 1120 -7.74 15.72 -28.59
N ILE A 1121 -7.54 16.09 -29.85
CA ILE A 1121 -6.39 15.70 -30.67
C ILE A 1121 -5.88 16.96 -31.36
N VAL A 1122 -4.74 17.48 -30.91
CA VAL A 1122 -4.05 18.59 -31.61
C VAL A 1122 -3.00 18.00 -32.54
N THR A 1123 -3.13 18.27 -33.84
CA THR A 1123 -2.23 17.76 -34.88
C THR A 1123 -0.84 18.39 -34.83
N ASP A 1124 0.11 17.78 -35.54
CA ASP A 1124 1.47 18.30 -35.70
C ASP A 1124 1.50 19.62 -36.51
N GLY A 1125 2.27 20.59 -36.03
CA GLY A 1125 2.63 21.79 -36.77
C GLY A 1125 3.81 21.60 -37.73
N LYS A 1126 4.11 22.64 -38.51
CA LYS A 1126 5.11 22.57 -39.60
C LYS A 1126 6.56 22.43 -39.09
N GLY A 1127 6.92 23.08 -37.97
CA GLY A 1127 8.29 23.10 -37.46
C GLY A 1127 8.62 21.94 -36.50
N PRO A 1128 9.88 21.51 -36.35
CA PRO A 1128 10.28 20.36 -35.52
C PRO A 1128 10.07 20.56 -34.00
N LYS A 1129 9.75 21.79 -33.55
CA LYS A 1129 9.33 22.09 -32.16
C LYS A 1129 7.81 22.16 -31.98
N GLN A 1130 7.05 21.91 -33.05
CA GLN A 1130 5.59 21.90 -33.15
C GLN A 1130 5.05 20.49 -33.45
N LYS A 1131 5.93 19.47 -33.43
CA LYS A 1131 5.59 18.06 -33.65
C LYS A 1131 5.65 17.26 -32.34
N LEU A 1132 4.84 16.21 -32.23
CA LEU A 1132 4.92 15.25 -31.13
C LEU A 1132 6.26 14.48 -31.20
N PRO A 1133 7.05 14.40 -30.11
CA PRO A 1133 8.27 13.61 -30.10
C PRO A 1133 7.97 12.10 -30.11
N PRO A 1134 8.89 11.26 -30.60
CA PRO A 1134 8.72 9.81 -30.61
C PRO A 1134 8.54 9.23 -29.19
N PRO A 1135 7.86 8.08 -29.06
CA PRO A 1135 7.60 7.42 -27.79
C PRO A 1135 8.89 7.01 -27.07
N PRO A 1136 8.98 7.19 -25.74
CA PRO A 1136 10.06 6.62 -24.93
C PRO A 1136 10.10 5.09 -25.02
N SER A 1137 11.29 4.50 -24.93
CA SER A 1137 11.49 3.05 -24.95
C SER A 1137 10.92 2.32 -23.71
N ASP A 1138 10.61 3.06 -22.64
CA ASP A 1138 9.94 2.56 -21.43
C ASP A 1138 8.42 2.82 -21.40
N LEU A 1139 7.83 3.28 -22.52
CA LEU A 1139 6.39 3.52 -22.63
C LEU A 1139 5.56 2.25 -22.29
N PRO A 1140 4.62 2.31 -21.33
CA PRO A 1140 3.80 1.15 -20.98
C PRO A 1140 2.94 0.66 -22.15
N LYS A 1141 3.03 -0.64 -22.41
CA LYS A 1141 2.33 -1.30 -23.51
C LYS A 1141 0.82 -1.35 -23.28
N CYS A 1142 0.09 -1.12 -24.36
CA CYS A 1142 -1.20 -1.77 -24.61
C CYS A 1142 -0.95 -3.12 -25.29
#